data_AF-A0A2V7N8B4-F1
#
_entry.id   AF-A0A2V7N8B4-F1
#
_cell.length_a   1.000
_cell.length_b   1.000
_cell.length_c   1.000
_cell.angle_alpha   90.00
_cell.angle_beta   90.00
_cell.angle_gamma   90.00
#
_symmetry.space_group_name_H-M   'P 1'
#
loop_
_entity.id
_entity.type
_entity.pdbx_description
1 polymer ?
#
loop_
_entity_poly.entity_id
_entity_poly.type
_entity_poly.pdbx_seq_one_letter_code
_entity_poly.pdbx_strand_id
1 'polypeptide(L)'
;MLTRPTRLLLALGAFAATSGPARAQAPGTRAAADTATLPTPPIAKTIPKVDTTLGDIRVDNYFWLRDDSRKSPDVIAYLEAENRYVAARLKHTDALQTQLFNEMKARIKETDLSVPQREGHYYYYSRTVAGQQYPILCRKRGSLTAPEEVMLDENAPGAGAGRAYFRVGVSRVSPDERMLAFTVDTTGGERYLLVVKDLVSGGMLADSIAQVNYSLEWAGDNRTLFYGRGDAANRPYEVVRHTLGGAATTDSVVFHEADVLYTLDLGKTKDHRFLLISDQSFDQSEIRYLPADRPTEAWRTLVPRTPGVLHPVAEHRGDDFLVLSNEHALNFKLLRLSDHDPTQAAELVPASDSILIDGIDVFRDYVVLYERGNATQRIRVLSPERHSVYAIDFPEPIYSYRTAENPEFDTDQLRFTYASFVTPPSVYDYDLRRHTRQLRKRTDVLGGYDPSHYGMARTWATAKDGARIPISLVYRKPLVKDGTRPLLLYAYGSYGISTDPTFSSNLVSLLERGVVYAVAHIRGGQEMGRQWYEQGRLLNKKNTFTDFIAAAEHLVAERYTSSDRLAIRGGSAGGLLMGAVLNMRPDLFKAAVADVPFVDVINTMSDSTIPLTTEEWLQWGDPRRAPWYSYMKSYSPYDNVTRQAYPAMLVTAGLNDPRVGYWEPAKWVAKLRATKTDDHVLLLRTNMGAGHGGASGRYDALHEWAIRYAFILDQILPQGTTSALP
;
A
#
# COMPACT_ATOMS: atom_id res chain seq x y z
N MET A 1 6.54 73.67 -3.07
CA MET A 1 7.48 72.87 -2.24
C MET A 1 8.18 71.89 -3.18
N LEU A 2 9.17 72.41 -3.91
CA LEU A 2 10.61 72.11 -3.77
C LEU A 2 10.95 70.69 -4.31
N THR A 3 10.99 70.49 -5.63
CA THR A 3 12.12 70.72 -6.59
C THR A 3 13.07 69.52 -6.71
N ARG A 4 13.19 69.03 -7.97
CA ARG A 4 14.36 68.30 -8.57
C ARG A 4 15.65 69.19 -8.47
N PRO A 5 16.84 68.96 -9.10
CA PRO A 5 17.24 67.99 -10.16
C PRO A 5 18.75 67.57 -10.22
N THR A 6 19.13 66.91 -11.33
CA THR A 6 20.34 67.07 -12.18
C THR A 6 21.74 66.50 -11.87
N ARG A 7 22.34 66.07 -13.00
CA ARG A 7 23.73 65.69 -13.35
C ARG A 7 24.81 66.75 -13.09
N LEU A 8 26.07 66.32 -12.86
CA LEU A 8 27.35 66.67 -13.56
C LEU A 8 28.50 65.94 -12.79
N LEU A 9 29.57 65.39 -13.38
CA LEU A 9 30.71 66.11 -13.98
C LEU A 9 31.71 65.18 -14.71
N LEU A 10 32.46 65.81 -15.61
CA LEU A 10 33.55 65.30 -16.46
C LEU A 10 34.79 64.78 -15.71
N ALA A 11 35.57 63.91 -16.35
CA ALA A 11 37.01 64.15 -16.57
C ALA A 11 37.56 63.34 -17.76
N LEU A 12 38.22 64.04 -18.69
CA LEU A 12 39.00 63.52 -19.81
C LEU A 12 40.34 62.91 -19.34
N GLY A 13 40.86 61.96 -20.11
CA GLY A 13 42.26 61.57 -20.06
C GLY A 13 42.60 60.50 -21.09
N ALA A 14 42.79 60.91 -22.36
CA ALA A 14 43.37 60.08 -23.41
C ALA A 14 44.90 60.21 -23.39
N PHE A 15 45.64 59.11 -23.49
CA PHE A 15 46.93 59.09 -24.19
C PHE A 15 47.28 57.69 -24.72
N ALA A 16 47.41 57.69 -26.05
CA ALA A 16 48.18 56.88 -26.99
C ALA A 16 48.80 55.53 -26.60
N ALA A 17 48.63 54.62 -27.57
CA ALA A 17 49.29 53.32 -27.73
C ALA A 17 50.79 53.41 -28.04
N THR A 18 51.53 52.38 -27.61
CA THR A 18 52.77 51.93 -28.26
C THR A 18 52.74 50.40 -28.40
N SER A 19 53.29 49.93 -29.51
CA SER A 19 53.17 48.58 -30.07
C SER A 19 54.43 47.71 -29.86
N GLY A 20 54.22 46.44 -29.48
CA GLY A 20 55.09 45.25 -29.74
C GLY A 20 56.30 45.01 -28.82
N PRO A 21 56.89 43.77 -28.76
CA PRO A 21 56.60 42.56 -29.54
C PRO A 21 56.27 41.30 -28.70
N ALA A 22 55.91 40.23 -29.41
CA ALA A 22 55.49 38.92 -28.92
C ALA A 22 56.57 38.12 -28.15
N ARG A 23 56.15 37.33 -27.16
CA ARG A 23 56.92 36.21 -26.59
C ARG A 23 55.99 35.02 -26.35
N ALA A 24 56.37 33.88 -26.93
CA ALA A 24 55.63 32.62 -26.93
C ALA A 24 55.43 32.06 -25.50
N GLN A 25 54.23 31.54 -25.22
CA GLN A 25 53.95 30.70 -24.05
C GLN A 25 53.59 29.28 -24.50
N ALA A 26 54.26 28.31 -23.88
CA ALA A 26 54.19 26.89 -24.11
C ALA A 26 52.79 26.31 -23.86
N PRO A 27 52.42 25.17 -24.48
CA PRO A 27 51.11 24.55 -24.31
C PRO A 27 50.95 24.03 -22.88
N GLY A 28 49.95 24.59 -22.18
CA GLY A 28 49.50 24.12 -20.87
C GLY A 28 49.01 22.68 -20.94
N THR A 29 49.50 21.88 -20.01
CA THR A 29 49.09 20.54 -19.67
C THR A 29 47.56 20.42 -19.55
N ARG A 30 46.97 19.50 -20.31
CA ARG A 30 45.60 19.02 -20.08
C ARG A 30 45.48 18.55 -18.63
N ALA A 31 44.68 19.24 -17.83
CA ALA A 31 44.23 18.72 -16.55
C ALA A 31 43.48 17.41 -16.81
N ALA A 32 44.00 16.31 -16.27
CA ALA A 32 43.29 15.04 -16.22
C ALA A 32 42.00 15.26 -15.43
N ALA A 33 40.87 14.89 -16.03
CA ALA A 33 39.61 14.86 -15.31
C ALA A 33 39.74 13.87 -14.14
N ASP A 34 39.51 14.37 -12.93
CA ASP A 34 39.41 13.57 -11.71
C ASP A 34 38.29 12.55 -11.90
N THR A 35 38.66 11.29 -12.12
CA THR A 35 37.71 10.18 -12.05
C THR A 35 37.52 9.87 -10.57
N ALA A 36 36.55 10.55 -9.96
CA ALA A 36 36.18 10.28 -8.57
C ALA A 36 35.85 8.78 -8.43
N THR A 37 36.72 8.05 -7.71
CA THR A 37 36.55 6.63 -7.43
C THR A 37 35.27 6.43 -6.63
N LEU A 38 34.35 5.61 -7.14
CA LEU A 38 33.11 5.28 -6.46
C LEU A 38 33.42 4.65 -5.09
N PRO A 39 32.65 4.97 -4.03
CA PRO A 39 32.91 4.40 -2.71
C PRO A 39 32.75 2.88 -2.75
N THR A 40 33.56 2.18 -1.96
CA THR A 40 33.37 0.76 -1.74
C THR A 40 32.04 0.52 -1.02
N PRO A 41 31.32 -0.57 -1.33
CA PRO A 41 30.08 -0.88 -0.64
C PRO A 41 30.35 -1.18 0.85
N PRO A 42 29.44 -0.80 1.77
CA PRO A 42 29.58 -1.11 3.19
C PRO A 42 29.74 -2.61 3.46
N ILE A 43 30.62 -2.97 4.38
CA ILE A 43 30.82 -4.36 4.79
C ILE A 43 30.26 -4.51 6.20
N ALA A 44 29.19 -5.28 6.35
CA ALA A 44 28.62 -5.60 7.65
C ALA A 44 29.59 -6.48 8.45
N LYS A 45 29.74 -6.22 9.75
CA LYS A 45 30.48 -7.13 10.65
C LYS A 45 29.81 -8.50 10.69
N THR A 46 30.63 -9.53 10.76
CA THR A 46 30.18 -10.93 10.84
C THR A 46 30.21 -11.36 12.30
N ILE A 47 29.03 -11.53 12.91
CA ILE A 47 28.88 -12.02 14.29
C ILE A 47 28.03 -13.28 14.23
N PRO A 48 28.63 -14.49 14.26
CA PRO A 48 27.89 -15.73 14.16
C PRO A 48 26.90 -15.90 15.31
N LYS A 49 25.62 -16.04 14.99
CA LYS A 49 24.60 -16.58 15.89
C LYS A 49 24.14 -17.93 15.35
N VAL A 50 24.29 -18.97 16.17
CA VAL A 50 23.87 -20.33 15.81
C VAL A 50 22.42 -20.52 16.25
N ASP A 51 21.61 -21.06 15.35
CA ASP A 51 20.23 -21.49 15.57
C ASP A 51 20.15 -23.00 15.29
N THR A 52 19.48 -23.76 16.15
CA THR A 52 19.32 -25.22 16.02
C THR A 52 17.85 -25.58 16.07
N THR A 53 17.12 -25.20 15.03
CA THR A 53 15.69 -25.49 14.91
C THR A 53 15.49 -26.86 14.28
N LEU A 54 14.73 -27.75 14.95
CA LEU A 54 14.42 -29.11 14.49
C LEU A 54 15.66 -29.93 14.04
N GLY A 55 16.80 -29.73 14.71
CA GLY A 55 18.06 -30.44 14.43
C GLY A 55 18.86 -29.91 13.24
N ASP A 56 18.37 -28.90 12.51
CA ASP A 56 19.12 -28.20 11.47
C ASP A 56 19.90 -27.03 12.07
N ILE A 57 21.20 -26.98 11.79
CA ILE A 57 22.10 -25.93 12.28
C ILE A 57 22.18 -24.81 11.24
N ARG A 58 21.65 -23.64 11.58
CA ARG A 58 21.79 -22.41 10.78
C ARG A 58 22.70 -21.42 11.48
N VAL A 59 23.53 -20.73 10.71
CA VAL A 59 24.39 -19.65 11.21
C VAL A 59 23.92 -18.34 10.62
N ASP A 60 23.37 -17.47 11.46
CA ASP A 60 23.02 -16.11 11.12
C ASP A 60 24.16 -15.17 11.54
N ASN A 61 24.98 -14.79 10.56
CA ASN A 61 26.12 -13.89 10.77
C ASN A 61 25.72 -12.42 10.99
N TYR A 62 24.46 -12.08 10.74
CA TYR A 62 23.99 -10.69 10.69
C TYR A 62 22.83 -10.43 11.66
N PHE A 63 22.56 -11.36 12.60
CA PHE A 63 21.50 -11.20 13.60
C PHE A 63 21.61 -9.88 14.39
N TRP A 64 22.84 -9.40 14.62
CA TRP A 64 23.12 -8.15 15.33
C TRP A 64 22.50 -6.90 14.69
N LEU A 65 22.08 -6.95 13.42
CA LEU A 65 21.40 -5.84 12.75
C LEU A 65 19.99 -5.59 13.30
N ARG A 66 19.38 -6.58 13.95
CA ARG A 66 18.12 -6.39 14.67
C ARG A 66 18.39 -5.69 15.99
N ASP A 67 17.76 -4.53 16.15
CA ASP A 67 17.66 -3.80 17.40
C ASP A 67 16.23 -3.26 17.55
N ASP A 68 15.47 -3.87 18.44
CA ASP A 68 14.08 -3.51 18.67
C ASP A 68 13.94 -2.10 19.29
N SER A 69 15.01 -1.52 19.84
CA SER A 69 14.99 -0.13 20.31
C SER A 69 15.19 0.90 19.19
N ARG A 70 15.70 0.47 18.01
CA ARG A 70 16.05 1.29 16.84
C ARG A 70 17.07 2.41 17.17
N LYS A 71 17.95 2.17 18.15
CA LYS A 71 18.88 3.18 18.70
C LYS A 71 20.34 2.73 18.74
N SER A 72 20.63 1.48 18.42
CA SER A 72 21.99 0.92 18.40
C SER A 72 22.89 1.73 17.46
N PRO A 73 23.96 2.36 17.97
CA PRO A 73 24.85 3.19 17.16
C PRO A 73 25.48 2.41 15.98
N ASP A 74 25.86 1.16 16.20
CA ASP A 74 26.45 0.30 15.16
C ASP A 74 25.47 0.02 14.02
N VAL A 75 24.20 -0.23 14.36
CA VAL A 75 23.15 -0.50 13.37
C VAL A 75 22.85 0.76 12.57
N ILE A 76 22.63 1.89 13.26
CA ILE A 76 22.37 3.18 12.60
C ILE A 76 23.53 3.56 11.69
N ALA A 77 24.78 3.43 12.15
CA ALA A 77 25.97 3.71 11.34
C ALA A 77 26.04 2.84 10.08
N TYR A 78 25.67 1.55 10.16
CA TYR A 78 25.62 0.67 9.00
C TYR A 78 24.53 1.09 7.99
N LEU A 79 23.31 1.36 8.46
CA LEU A 79 22.20 1.80 7.59
C LEU A 79 22.50 3.14 6.92
N GLU A 80 23.10 4.09 7.63
CA GLU A 80 23.52 5.36 7.06
C GLU A 80 24.66 5.21 6.05
N ALA A 81 25.59 4.27 6.29
CA ALA A 81 26.63 3.96 5.32
C ALA A 81 26.06 3.38 4.02
N GLU A 82 25.04 2.52 4.11
CA GLU A 82 24.30 2.02 2.95
C GLU A 82 23.58 3.16 2.21
N ASN A 83 22.93 4.07 2.93
CA ASN A 83 22.31 5.25 2.32
C ASN A 83 23.33 6.16 1.60
N ARG A 84 24.52 6.37 2.18
CA ARG A 84 25.61 7.11 1.52
C ARG A 84 26.10 6.39 0.26
N TYR A 85 26.20 5.06 0.31
CA TYR A 85 26.56 4.24 -0.85
C TYR A 85 25.53 4.35 -1.97
N VAL A 86 24.22 4.29 -1.65
CA VAL A 86 23.13 4.55 -2.61
C VAL A 86 23.30 5.91 -3.27
N ALA A 87 23.46 6.98 -2.47
CA ALA A 87 23.59 8.34 -2.98
C ALA A 87 24.78 8.48 -3.94
N ALA A 88 25.92 7.88 -3.60
CA ALA A 88 27.09 7.91 -4.47
C ALA A 88 26.91 7.06 -5.75
N ARG A 89 26.28 5.88 -5.65
CA ARG A 89 26.05 4.96 -6.78
C ARG A 89 24.99 5.44 -7.75
N LEU A 90 24.04 6.25 -7.30
CA LEU A 90 22.98 6.81 -8.13
C LEU A 90 23.22 8.27 -8.52
N LYS A 91 24.35 8.87 -8.12
CA LYS A 91 24.68 10.28 -8.41
C LYS A 91 24.62 10.61 -9.91
N HIS A 92 25.02 9.68 -10.78
CA HIS A 92 24.95 9.87 -12.24
C HIS A 92 23.51 9.97 -12.76
N THR A 93 22.52 9.55 -11.97
CA THR A 93 21.10 9.61 -12.29
C THR A 93 20.39 10.81 -11.66
N ASP A 94 21.05 11.70 -10.92
CA ASP A 94 20.40 12.83 -10.21
C ASP A 94 19.57 13.73 -11.14
N ALA A 95 20.07 13.98 -12.36
CA ALA A 95 19.35 14.71 -13.38
C ALA A 95 18.06 13.97 -13.82
N LEU A 96 18.15 12.66 -14.04
CA LEU A 96 17.01 11.82 -14.39
C LEU A 96 16.01 11.73 -13.23
N GLN A 97 16.46 11.60 -11.98
CA GLN A 97 15.60 11.63 -10.80
C GLN A 97 14.84 12.95 -10.69
N THR A 98 15.53 14.08 -10.91
CA THR A 98 14.91 15.42 -10.90
C THR A 98 13.88 15.56 -12.01
N GLN A 99 14.22 15.10 -13.22
CA GLN A 99 13.29 15.08 -14.37
C GLN A 99 12.05 14.25 -14.07
N LEU A 100 12.21 13.00 -13.60
CA LEU A 100 11.10 12.12 -13.24
C LEU A 100 10.22 12.70 -12.14
N PHE A 101 10.82 13.29 -11.11
CA PHE A 101 10.08 13.99 -10.06
C PHE A 101 9.22 15.11 -10.64
N ASN A 102 9.81 15.97 -11.48
CA ASN A 102 9.11 17.10 -12.10
C ASN A 102 7.99 16.63 -13.02
N GLU A 103 8.21 15.59 -13.82
CA GLU A 103 7.18 14.97 -14.68
C GLU A 103 6.01 14.44 -13.86
N MET A 104 6.28 13.64 -12.82
CA MET A 104 5.23 13.07 -11.98
C MET A 104 4.44 14.15 -11.25
N LYS A 105 5.14 15.16 -10.71
CA LYS A 105 4.51 16.33 -10.07
C LYS A 105 3.66 17.12 -11.06
N ALA A 106 4.16 17.36 -12.28
CA ALA A 106 3.47 18.15 -13.30
C ALA A 106 2.19 17.50 -13.81
N ARG A 107 1.98 16.18 -13.59
CA ARG A 107 0.72 15.48 -13.89
C ARG A 107 -0.33 15.58 -12.78
N ILE A 108 0.03 16.08 -11.60
CA ILE A 108 -0.85 16.17 -10.45
C ILE A 108 -1.46 17.57 -10.37
N LYS A 109 -2.77 17.63 -10.26
CA LYS A 109 -3.47 18.86 -9.87
C LYS A 109 -3.29 19.11 -8.38
N GLU A 110 -2.36 20.00 -8.03
CA GLU A 110 -1.93 20.18 -6.64
C GLU A 110 -3.01 20.78 -5.72
N THR A 111 -3.83 21.70 -6.26
CA THR A 111 -5.01 22.24 -5.58
C THR A 111 -6.26 21.55 -6.11
N ASP A 112 -6.88 20.71 -5.29
CA ASP A 112 -7.96 19.84 -5.73
C ASP A 112 -8.90 19.48 -4.56
N LEU A 113 -10.08 18.96 -4.88
CA LEU A 113 -11.04 18.45 -3.90
C LEU A 113 -11.54 17.06 -4.27
N SER A 114 -11.78 16.21 -3.28
CA SER A 114 -12.53 14.97 -3.46
C SER A 114 -14.00 15.25 -3.77
N VAL A 115 -14.74 14.24 -4.24
CA VAL A 115 -16.17 14.39 -4.52
C VAL A 115 -16.93 14.29 -3.19
N PRO A 116 -17.70 15.32 -2.78
CA PRO A 116 -18.36 15.29 -1.48
C PRO A 116 -19.40 14.19 -1.34
N GLN A 117 -19.41 13.50 -0.21
CA GLN A 117 -20.40 12.48 0.16
C GLN A 117 -21.35 13.03 1.22
N ARG A 118 -22.65 12.77 1.04
CA ARG A 118 -23.65 13.10 2.06
C ARG A 118 -23.61 12.05 3.15
N GLU A 119 -23.62 12.50 4.39
CA GLU A 119 -23.90 11.70 5.57
C GLU A 119 -24.62 12.62 6.56
N GLY A 120 -25.84 12.24 6.96
CA GLY A 120 -26.67 13.06 7.83
C GLY A 120 -26.97 14.43 7.23
N HIS A 121 -26.67 15.50 7.98
CA HIS A 121 -26.93 16.89 7.57
C HIS A 121 -25.74 17.51 6.83
N TYR A 122 -24.66 16.78 6.59
CA TYR A 122 -23.43 17.33 6.02
C TYR A 122 -23.01 16.63 4.73
N TYR A 123 -22.26 17.37 3.93
CA TYR A 123 -21.45 16.83 2.84
C TYR A 123 -19.99 16.87 3.25
N TYR A 124 -19.36 15.72 3.38
CA TYR A 124 -17.96 15.55 3.77
C TYR A 124 -17.07 15.40 2.54
N TYR A 125 -15.90 16.04 2.58
CA TYR A 125 -14.88 15.94 1.54
C TYR A 125 -13.51 16.35 2.10
N SER A 126 -12.45 15.91 1.43
CA SER A 126 -11.11 16.45 1.60
C SER A 126 -10.72 17.36 0.44
N ARG A 127 -9.81 18.30 0.70
CA ARG A 127 -9.13 19.11 -0.31
C ARG A 127 -7.63 19.19 -0.07
N THR A 128 -6.87 19.51 -1.11
CA THR A 128 -5.43 19.78 -1.04
C THR A 128 -5.12 21.17 -1.57
N VAL A 129 -4.01 21.76 -1.13
CA VAL A 129 -3.56 23.10 -1.56
C VAL A 129 -2.14 22.99 -2.13
N ALA A 130 -1.86 23.70 -3.22
CA ALA A 130 -0.52 23.70 -3.82
C ALA A 130 0.58 24.05 -2.81
N GLY A 131 1.69 23.32 -2.86
CA GLY A 131 2.83 23.47 -1.94
C GLY A 131 2.64 22.82 -0.57
N GLN A 132 1.44 22.32 -0.24
CA GLN A 132 1.17 21.62 1.02
C GLN A 132 1.23 20.10 0.85
N GLN A 133 1.65 19.39 1.90
CA GLN A 133 1.94 17.95 1.88
C GLN A 133 0.71 17.06 2.17
N TYR A 134 -0.24 17.57 2.96
CA TYR A 134 -1.31 16.79 3.58
C TYR A 134 -2.70 17.34 3.21
N PRO A 135 -3.76 16.50 3.26
CA PRO A 135 -5.12 16.94 2.98
C PRO A 135 -5.70 17.82 4.10
N ILE A 136 -6.78 18.50 3.76
CA ILE A 136 -7.62 19.25 4.69
C ILE A 136 -9.01 18.61 4.64
N LEU A 137 -9.48 18.11 5.77
CA LEU A 137 -10.79 17.52 5.93
C LEU A 137 -11.83 18.61 6.16
N CYS A 138 -12.88 18.61 5.36
CA CYS A 138 -13.88 19.66 5.28
C CYS A 138 -15.30 19.07 5.29
N ARG A 139 -16.27 19.91 5.66
CA ARG A 139 -17.69 19.61 5.51
C ARG A 139 -18.52 20.85 5.14
N LYS A 140 -19.72 20.62 4.61
CA LYS A 140 -20.70 21.66 4.29
C LYS A 140 -22.09 21.23 4.74
N ARG A 141 -22.79 22.07 5.49
CA ARG A 141 -24.11 21.73 6.05
C ARG A 141 -25.24 21.92 5.02
N GLY A 142 -26.06 20.90 4.83
CA GLY A 142 -27.32 20.91 4.06
C GLY A 142 -27.17 21.02 2.54
N SER A 143 -26.21 21.79 2.03
CA SER A 143 -26.00 22.00 0.59
C SER A 143 -24.51 22.16 0.26
N LEU A 144 -24.11 21.73 -0.95
CA LEU A 144 -22.77 21.96 -1.50
C LEU A 144 -22.43 23.46 -1.68
N THR A 145 -23.45 24.32 -1.76
CA THR A 145 -23.28 25.78 -1.84
C THR A 145 -23.15 26.46 -0.48
N ALA A 146 -23.35 25.73 0.62
CA ALA A 146 -23.16 26.27 1.97
C ALA A 146 -21.67 26.61 2.23
N PRO A 147 -21.38 27.50 3.19
CA PRO A 147 -20.01 27.76 3.64
C PRO A 147 -19.26 26.47 4.02
N GLU A 148 -17.97 26.41 3.70
CA GLU A 148 -17.10 25.31 4.14
C GLU A 148 -16.79 25.44 5.64
N GLU A 149 -16.85 24.32 6.36
CA GLU A 149 -16.32 24.14 7.70
C GLU A 149 -15.07 23.25 7.62
N VAL A 150 -13.92 23.76 8.06
CA VAL A 150 -12.67 22.95 8.13
C VAL A 150 -12.68 22.14 9.41
N MET A 151 -12.74 20.81 9.27
CA MET A 151 -12.72 19.88 10.39
C MET A 151 -11.29 19.68 10.90
N LEU A 152 -10.36 19.40 9.99
CA LEU A 152 -8.96 19.15 10.32
C LEU A 152 -8.06 19.59 9.15
N ASP A 153 -7.14 20.51 9.43
CA ASP A 153 -6.02 20.79 8.52
C ASP A 153 -4.81 20.01 9.00
N GLU A 154 -4.41 18.99 8.24
CA GLU A 154 -3.30 18.12 8.59
C GLU A 154 -1.93 18.78 8.36
N ASN A 155 -1.87 19.92 7.66
CA ASN A 155 -0.61 20.55 7.30
C ASN A 155 0.06 21.25 8.48
N ALA A 156 -0.71 21.95 9.31
CA ALA A 156 -0.16 22.60 10.51
C ALA A 156 0.50 21.60 11.48
N PRO A 157 -0.16 20.49 11.90
CA PRO A 157 0.49 19.48 12.72
C PRO A 157 1.54 18.68 11.94
N GLY A 158 1.35 18.43 10.63
CA GLY A 158 2.32 17.72 9.80
C GLY A 158 3.63 18.49 9.56
N ALA A 159 3.56 19.83 9.49
CA ALA A 159 4.71 20.72 9.33
C ALA A 159 5.34 21.17 10.67
N GLY A 160 4.90 20.60 11.80
CA GLY A 160 5.48 20.89 13.11
C GLY A 160 7.00 20.70 13.12
N ALA A 161 7.72 21.59 13.83
CA ALA A 161 9.18 21.71 13.74
C ALA A 161 9.92 20.36 13.79
N GLY A 162 10.61 20.02 12.69
CA GLY A 162 11.47 18.85 12.59
C GLY A 162 10.78 17.49 12.40
N ARG A 163 9.47 17.44 12.12
CA ARG A 163 8.75 16.17 11.91
C ARG A 163 9.06 15.59 10.53
N ALA A 164 9.65 14.39 10.50
CA ALA A 164 9.92 13.63 9.27
C ALA A 164 8.71 12.81 8.78
N TYR A 165 7.71 12.60 9.64
CA TYR A 165 6.52 11.81 9.33
C TYR A 165 5.29 12.35 10.08
N PHE A 166 4.14 12.34 9.41
CA PHE A 166 2.85 12.62 10.02
C PHE A 166 1.75 11.88 9.28
N ARG A 167 0.84 11.24 10.01
CA ARG A 167 -0.33 10.58 9.43
C ARG A 167 -1.51 10.64 10.39
N VAL A 168 -2.67 11.06 9.88
CA VAL A 168 -3.94 10.75 10.51
C VAL A 168 -4.32 9.31 10.14
N GLY A 169 -4.56 8.47 11.15
CA GLY A 169 -4.89 7.06 10.98
C GLY A 169 -6.36 6.88 10.62
N VAL A 170 -7.22 7.11 11.61
CA VAL A 170 -8.68 7.04 11.49
C VAL A 170 -9.28 8.34 12.00
N SER A 171 -10.39 8.76 11.39
CA SER A 171 -11.21 9.88 11.84
C SER A 171 -12.69 9.51 11.80
N ARG A 172 -13.43 9.87 12.84
CA ARG A 172 -14.86 9.61 13.01
C ARG A 172 -15.57 10.82 13.58
N VAL A 173 -16.67 11.22 12.93
CA VAL A 173 -17.55 12.27 13.42
C VAL A 173 -18.59 11.65 14.37
N SER A 174 -18.93 12.34 15.46
CA SER A 174 -19.99 11.89 16.37
C SER A 174 -21.36 11.89 15.69
N PRO A 175 -22.33 11.06 16.14
CA PRO A 175 -23.66 10.98 15.53
C PRO A 175 -24.42 12.32 15.45
N ASP A 176 -24.21 13.22 16.41
CA ASP A 176 -24.77 14.58 16.42
C ASP A 176 -23.98 15.60 15.58
N GLU A 177 -22.93 15.13 14.92
CA GLU A 177 -22.09 15.89 14.00
C GLU A 177 -21.34 17.05 14.69
N ARG A 178 -21.08 16.95 16.01
CA ARG A 178 -20.40 18.01 16.78
C ARG A 178 -18.93 17.72 17.07
N MET A 179 -18.55 16.46 17.22
CA MET A 179 -17.20 16.07 17.62
C MET A 179 -16.50 15.31 16.48
N LEU A 180 -15.18 15.48 16.39
CA LEU A 180 -14.30 14.67 15.56
C LEU A 180 -13.31 13.93 16.47
N ALA A 181 -13.42 12.61 16.54
CA ALA A 181 -12.38 11.76 17.12
C ALA A 181 -11.42 11.35 15.99
N PHE A 182 -10.12 11.49 16.21
CA PHE A 182 -9.13 11.08 15.21
C PHE A 182 -7.82 10.62 15.84
N THR A 183 -7.08 9.79 15.10
CA THR A 183 -5.83 9.19 15.56
C THR A 183 -4.62 9.73 14.78
N VAL A 184 -3.49 9.93 15.45
CA VAL A 184 -2.27 10.53 14.86
C VAL A 184 -1.03 9.68 15.12
N ASP A 185 -0.22 9.45 14.09
CA ASP A 185 1.13 8.86 14.16
C ASP A 185 2.15 9.83 13.55
N THR A 186 3.23 10.09 14.29
CA THR A 186 4.33 11.00 13.90
C THR A 186 5.65 10.26 13.61
N THR A 187 5.62 8.93 13.59
CA THR A 187 6.80 8.06 13.52
C THR A 187 6.76 7.07 12.36
N GLY A 188 5.56 6.65 11.94
CA GLY A 188 5.36 5.57 10.98
C GLY A 188 5.29 4.18 11.60
N GLY A 189 5.34 4.09 12.95
CA GLY A 189 5.27 2.83 13.68
C GLY A 189 3.87 2.29 13.89
N GLU A 190 2.83 2.95 13.35
CA GLU A 190 1.43 2.49 13.41
C GLU A 190 0.93 2.30 14.85
N ARG A 191 1.39 3.19 15.73
CA ARG A 191 0.92 3.37 17.10
C ARG A 191 0.42 4.79 17.24
N TYR A 192 -0.86 4.94 17.53
CA TYR A 192 -1.51 6.23 17.39
C TYR A 192 -1.83 6.88 18.73
N LEU A 193 -1.89 8.20 18.69
CA LEU A 193 -2.54 9.03 19.70
C LEU A 193 -3.96 9.36 19.23
N LEU A 194 -4.97 8.90 19.96
CA LEU A 194 -6.36 9.30 19.79
C LEU A 194 -6.61 10.63 20.50
N VAL A 195 -7.22 11.57 19.79
CA VAL A 195 -7.63 12.89 20.28
C VAL A 195 -9.04 13.23 19.80
N VAL A 196 -9.70 14.15 20.51
CA VAL A 196 -11.07 14.60 20.18
C VAL A 196 -11.09 16.12 20.00
N LYS A 197 -11.74 16.57 18.93
CA LYS A 197 -11.95 17.97 18.60
C LYS A 197 -13.44 18.31 18.60
N ASP A 198 -13.81 19.42 19.23
CA ASP A 198 -15.13 20.03 19.07
C ASP A 198 -15.14 20.85 17.78
N LEU A 199 -16.00 20.47 16.84
CA LEU A 199 -16.14 21.10 15.53
C LEU A 199 -16.89 22.44 15.60
N VAL A 200 -17.62 22.72 16.69
CA VAL A 200 -18.36 23.97 16.87
C VAL A 200 -17.44 25.06 17.42
N SER A 201 -16.68 24.77 18.49
CA SER A 201 -15.71 25.72 19.04
C SER A 201 -14.39 25.73 18.28
N GLY A 202 -14.05 24.65 17.57
CA GLY A 202 -12.76 24.43 16.92
C GLY A 202 -11.65 23.98 17.88
N GLY A 203 -11.94 23.85 19.19
CA GLY A 203 -10.98 23.49 20.22
C GLY A 203 -10.77 21.97 20.33
N MET A 204 -9.56 21.58 20.74
CA MET A 204 -9.28 20.20 21.18
C MET A 204 -9.82 19.99 22.59
N LEU A 205 -10.41 18.82 22.84
CA LEU A 205 -10.76 18.39 24.19
C LEU A 205 -9.51 17.89 24.94
N ALA A 206 -9.65 17.70 26.26
CA ALA A 206 -8.57 17.18 27.10
C ALA A 206 -8.30 15.68 26.87
N ASP A 207 -9.28 14.97 26.31
CA ASP A 207 -9.23 13.55 26.00
C ASP A 207 -8.09 13.23 25.02
N SER A 208 -7.15 12.41 25.49
CA SER A 208 -5.92 12.06 24.79
C SER A 208 -5.49 10.66 25.22
N ILE A 209 -5.55 9.70 24.29
CA ILE A 209 -5.34 8.28 24.57
C ILE A 209 -4.23 7.76 23.67
N ALA A 210 -3.13 7.32 24.28
CA ALA A 210 -1.96 6.81 23.56
C ALA A 210 -2.04 5.31 23.30
N GLN A 211 -1.22 4.82 22.37
CA GLN A 211 -1.09 3.38 22.01
C GLN A 211 -2.40 2.78 21.49
N VAL A 212 -3.16 3.57 20.74
CA VAL A 212 -4.36 3.13 20.03
C VAL A 212 -3.96 2.58 18.66
N ASN A 213 -4.70 1.58 18.17
CA ASN A 213 -4.54 1.03 16.83
C ASN A 213 -5.47 1.74 15.81
N TYR A 214 -5.85 1.04 14.74
CA TYR A 214 -6.72 1.58 13.68
C TYR A 214 -8.22 1.46 13.97
N SER A 215 -8.65 0.83 15.06
CA SER A 215 -10.06 0.59 15.35
C SER A 215 -10.61 1.69 16.26
N LEU A 216 -11.60 2.44 15.78
CA LEU A 216 -12.21 3.58 16.48
C LEU A 216 -13.66 3.77 16.02
N GLU A 217 -14.62 3.76 16.94
CA GLU A 217 -16.04 4.01 16.64
C GLU A 217 -16.76 4.79 17.74
N TRP A 218 -17.72 5.63 17.33
CA TRP A 218 -18.64 6.32 18.24
C TRP A 218 -19.86 5.45 18.53
N ALA A 219 -20.25 5.39 19.81
CA ALA A 219 -21.60 5.01 20.20
C ALA A 219 -22.65 6.03 19.71
N GLY A 220 -23.92 5.70 19.83
CA GLY A 220 -25.07 6.54 19.47
C GLY A 220 -25.36 7.68 20.46
N ASP A 221 -24.71 7.71 21.62
CA ASP A 221 -24.98 8.66 22.71
C ASP A 221 -24.18 9.98 22.63
N ASN A 222 -23.33 10.14 21.60
CA ASN A 222 -22.43 11.29 21.39
C ASN A 222 -21.39 11.51 22.49
N ARG A 223 -21.17 10.51 23.35
CA ARG A 223 -20.30 10.63 24.53
C ARG A 223 -19.36 9.44 24.70
N THR A 224 -19.71 8.28 24.17
CA THR A 224 -18.94 7.06 24.34
C THR A 224 -18.18 6.71 23.06
N LEU A 225 -16.88 6.44 23.22
CA LEU A 225 -15.99 5.95 22.17
C LEU A 225 -15.57 4.52 22.47
N PHE A 226 -15.45 3.70 21.44
CA PHE A 226 -14.77 2.41 21.49
C PHE A 226 -13.50 2.50 20.65
N TYR A 227 -12.39 2.00 21.19
CA TYR A 227 -11.12 1.96 20.47
C TYR A 227 -10.38 0.65 20.69
N GLY A 228 -9.54 0.28 19.73
CA GLY A 228 -8.68 -0.89 19.83
C GLY A 228 -7.35 -0.57 20.50
N ARG A 229 -6.88 -1.47 21.36
CA ARG A 229 -5.55 -1.41 21.99
C ARG A 229 -4.70 -2.59 21.51
N GLY A 230 -3.44 -2.30 21.20
CA GLY A 230 -2.45 -3.29 20.79
C GLY A 230 -1.74 -3.94 21.98
N ASP A 231 -1.29 -5.18 21.83
CA ASP A 231 -0.38 -5.83 22.78
C ASP A 231 1.09 -5.37 22.61
N ALA A 232 2.04 -6.05 23.26
CA ALA A 232 3.46 -5.73 23.17
C ALA A 232 4.01 -5.78 21.72
N ALA A 233 3.48 -6.70 20.90
CA ALA A 233 3.80 -6.88 19.49
C ALA A 233 2.91 -6.00 18.57
N ASN A 234 2.17 -5.05 19.13
CA ASN A 234 1.23 -4.16 18.43
C ASN A 234 0.02 -4.87 17.80
N ARG A 235 -0.29 -6.11 18.21
CA ARG A 235 -1.46 -6.84 17.72
C ARG A 235 -2.73 -6.30 18.37
N PRO A 236 -3.76 -5.89 17.59
CA PRO A 236 -5.08 -5.53 18.10
C PRO A 236 -5.71 -6.68 18.90
N TYR A 237 -5.78 -6.56 20.23
CA TYR A 237 -6.24 -7.65 21.10
C TYR A 237 -7.24 -7.22 22.18
N GLU A 238 -7.46 -5.93 22.36
CA GLU A 238 -8.49 -5.43 23.26
C GLU A 238 -9.35 -4.37 22.59
N VAL A 239 -10.64 -4.40 22.89
CA VAL A 239 -11.57 -3.30 22.64
C VAL A 239 -11.87 -2.63 23.97
N VAL A 240 -11.67 -1.32 24.00
CA VAL A 240 -11.78 -0.50 25.21
C VAL A 240 -12.86 0.55 25.02
N ARG A 241 -13.67 0.77 26.05
CA ARG A 241 -14.70 1.79 26.10
C ARG A 241 -14.21 3.00 26.89
N HIS A 242 -14.28 4.18 26.25
CA HIS A 242 -13.97 5.47 26.81
C HIS A 242 -15.21 6.36 26.88
N THR A 243 -15.38 7.09 27.98
CA THR A 243 -16.41 8.13 28.13
C THR A 243 -15.75 9.49 28.10
N LEU A 244 -16.19 10.37 27.18
CA LEU A 244 -15.63 11.72 27.05
C LEU A 244 -15.59 12.48 28.38
N GLY A 245 -14.49 13.20 28.60
CA GLY A 245 -14.16 13.94 29.81
C GLY A 245 -13.66 13.06 30.96
N GLY A 246 -13.65 11.73 30.79
CA GLY A 246 -13.09 10.78 31.74
C GLY A 246 -11.57 10.63 31.60
N ALA A 247 -10.91 10.14 32.64
CA ALA A 247 -9.50 9.77 32.53
C ALA A 247 -9.38 8.42 31.81
N ALA A 248 -8.43 8.29 30.88
CA ALA A 248 -8.18 7.02 30.17
C ALA A 248 -7.88 5.84 31.12
N THR A 249 -7.37 6.12 32.33
CA THR A 249 -7.14 5.10 33.38
C THR A 249 -8.43 4.51 33.97
N THR A 250 -9.58 5.14 33.72
CA THR A 250 -10.91 4.66 34.12
C THR A 250 -11.65 3.90 33.02
N ASP A 251 -11.05 3.82 31.83
CA ASP A 251 -11.64 3.12 30.70
C ASP A 251 -11.78 1.61 30.98
N SER A 252 -12.84 1.01 30.46
CA SER A 252 -13.15 -0.41 30.67
C SER A 252 -12.83 -1.23 29.42
N VAL A 253 -12.07 -2.31 29.57
CA VAL A 253 -11.92 -3.33 28.52
C VAL A 253 -13.26 -4.07 28.38
N VAL A 254 -13.88 -3.99 27.21
CA VAL A 254 -15.19 -4.62 26.94
C VAL A 254 -15.05 -5.94 26.19
N PHE A 255 -13.92 -6.14 25.50
CA PHE A 255 -13.56 -7.42 24.89
C PHE A 255 -12.03 -7.58 24.89
N HIS A 256 -11.57 -8.80 25.16
CA HIS A 256 -10.16 -9.14 25.22
C HIS A 256 -9.94 -10.47 24.51
N GLU A 257 -9.00 -10.49 23.57
CA GLU A 257 -8.62 -11.65 22.80
C GLU A 257 -7.28 -12.24 23.26
N ALA A 258 -7.39 -13.40 23.91
CA ALA A 258 -6.26 -14.07 24.54
C ALA A 258 -5.44 -14.92 23.55
N ASP A 259 -6.04 -15.40 22.46
CA ASP A 259 -5.34 -16.17 21.44
C ASP A 259 -4.59 -15.23 20.49
N VAL A 260 -3.27 -15.39 20.43
CA VAL A 260 -2.37 -14.56 19.64
C VAL A 260 -2.54 -14.73 18.13
N LEU A 261 -3.27 -15.76 17.69
CA LEU A 261 -3.59 -15.97 16.28
C LEU A 261 -4.67 -15.01 15.75
N TYR A 262 -5.40 -14.35 16.65
CA TYR A 262 -6.55 -13.53 16.33
C TYR A 262 -6.24 -12.05 16.48
N THR A 263 -6.90 -11.24 15.67
CA THR A 263 -6.87 -9.78 15.72
C THR A 263 -8.27 -9.23 15.81
N LEU A 264 -8.42 -8.13 16.54
CA LEU A 264 -9.69 -7.43 16.69
C LEU A 264 -9.80 -6.24 15.75
N ASP A 265 -11.00 -6.06 15.22
CA ASP A 265 -11.43 -4.83 14.54
C ASP A 265 -12.79 -4.35 15.06
N LEU A 266 -13.04 -3.04 14.91
CA LEU A 266 -14.29 -2.39 15.29
C LEU A 266 -14.98 -1.81 14.06
N GLY A 267 -16.29 -2.07 13.97
CA GLY A 267 -17.14 -1.50 12.94
C GLY A 267 -18.46 -0.99 13.50
N LYS A 268 -19.22 -0.35 12.63
CA LYS A 268 -20.59 0.09 12.88
C LYS A 268 -21.41 -0.21 11.65
N THR A 269 -22.61 -0.77 11.82
CA THR A 269 -23.51 -1.02 10.70
C THR A 269 -23.87 0.30 10.03
N LYS A 270 -24.05 0.28 8.70
CA LYS A 270 -24.28 1.53 7.97
C LYS A 270 -25.55 2.28 8.40
N ASP A 271 -26.59 1.56 8.82
CA ASP A 271 -27.80 2.15 9.38
C ASP A 271 -27.63 2.66 10.83
N HIS A 272 -26.41 2.59 11.36
CA HIS A 272 -25.97 3.03 12.68
C HIS A 272 -26.64 2.34 13.87
N ARG A 273 -27.40 1.25 13.64
CA ARG A 273 -28.11 0.54 14.72
C ARG A 273 -27.20 -0.26 15.63
N PHE A 274 -26.11 -0.83 15.10
CA PHE A 274 -25.24 -1.72 15.84
C PHE A 274 -23.76 -1.37 15.68
N LEU A 275 -23.02 -1.52 16.78
CA LEU A 275 -21.57 -1.63 16.77
C LEU A 275 -21.19 -3.11 16.61
N LEU A 276 -20.07 -3.37 15.95
CA LEU A 276 -19.55 -4.71 15.66
C LEU A 276 -18.12 -4.84 16.20
N ILE A 277 -17.83 -5.99 16.81
CA ILE A 277 -16.46 -6.46 17.04
C ILE A 277 -16.25 -7.64 16.10
N SER A 278 -15.28 -7.52 15.21
CA SER A 278 -14.80 -8.62 14.37
C SER A 278 -13.54 -9.18 15.00
N ASP A 279 -13.56 -10.47 15.28
CA ASP A 279 -12.48 -11.18 15.95
C ASP A 279 -12.01 -12.31 15.02
N GLN A 280 -10.83 -12.13 14.42
CA GLN A 280 -10.47 -12.83 13.20
C GLN A 280 -9.03 -13.35 13.21
N SER A 281 -8.86 -14.60 12.79
CA SER A 281 -7.59 -15.19 12.32
C SER A 281 -7.63 -15.34 10.77
N PHE A 282 -6.59 -15.92 10.17
CA PHE A 282 -6.61 -16.21 8.73
C PHE A 282 -7.59 -17.30 8.29
N ASP A 283 -8.09 -18.12 9.22
CA ASP A 283 -8.93 -19.29 8.92
C ASP A 283 -10.24 -19.34 9.71
N GLN A 284 -10.43 -18.47 10.70
CA GLN A 284 -11.59 -18.43 11.57
C GLN A 284 -11.97 -17.00 11.90
N SER A 285 -13.26 -16.76 12.13
CA SER A 285 -13.69 -15.48 12.70
C SER A 285 -14.96 -15.64 13.53
N GLU A 286 -15.14 -14.72 14.46
CA GLU A 286 -16.38 -14.48 15.19
C GLU A 286 -16.77 -13.02 15.03
N ILE A 287 -18.08 -12.76 15.02
CA ILE A 287 -18.61 -11.41 15.07
C ILE A 287 -19.47 -11.26 16.30
N ARG A 288 -19.27 -10.17 17.03
CA ARG A 288 -20.12 -9.73 18.13
C ARG A 288 -20.77 -8.42 17.81
N TYR A 289 -21.93 -8.16 18.40
CA TYR A 289 -22.69 -6.95 18.19
C TYR A 289 -23.23 -6.35 19.49
N LEU A 290 -23.46 -5.05 19.46
CA LEU A 290 -24.05 -4.25 20.54
C LEU A 290 -24.93 -3.16 19.93
N PRO A 291 -26.16 -2.92 20.43
CA PRO A 291 -26.95 -1.76 20.01
C PRO A 291 -26.18 -0.47 20.26
N ALA A 292 -25.99 0.35 19.22
CA ALA A 292 -25.12 1.51 19.30
C ALA A 292 -25.63 2.58 20.29
N ASP A 293 -26.95 2.64 20.51
CA ASP A 293 -27.62 3.56 21.44
C ASP A 293 -27.54 3.14 22.91
N ARG A 294 -27.09 1.91 23.19
CA ARG A 294 -26.97 1.35 24.54
C ARG A 294 -25.55 0.85 24.80
N PRO A 295 -24.55 1.76 24.79
CA PRO A 295 -23.12 1.40 24.81
C PRO A 295 -22.61 0.82 26.14
N THR A 296 -23.50 0.72 27.15
CA THR A 296 -23.23 0.10 28.43
C THR A 296 -23.74 -1.34 28.55
N GLU A 297 -24.54 -1.81 27.59
CA GLU A 297 -24.98 -3.21 27.53
C GLU A 297 -23.84 -4.17 27.19
N ALA A 298 -24.10 -5.47 27.37
CA ALA A 298 -23.15 -6.52 27.04
C ALA A 298 -23.15 -6.84 25.54
N TRP A 299 -21.95 -7.09 25.00
CA TRP A 299 -21.75 -7.58 23.64
C TRP A 299 -22.30 -8.99 23.48
N ARG A 300 -23.05 -9.23 22.39
CA ARG A 300 -23.67 -10.51 22.06
C ARG A 300 -22.97 -11.12 20.86
N THR A 301 -22.86 -12.44 20.80
CA THR A 301 -22.33 -13.14 19.62
C THR A 301 -23.37 -13.12 18.50
N LEU A 302 -22.98 -12.64 17.32
CA LEU A 302 -23.77 -12.71 16.07
C LEU A 302 -23.51 -14.05 15.38
N VAL A 303 -22.24 -14.35 15.11
CA VAL A 303 -21.80 -15.66 14.57
C VAL A 303 -20.59 -16.14 15.39
N PRO A 304 -20.61 -17.37 15.92
CA PRO A 304 -19.52 -17.90 16.74
C PRO A 304 -18.35 -18.38 15.88
N ARG A 305 -17.17 -18.50 16.49
CA ARG A 305 -16.01 -19.12 15.84
C ARG A 305 -16.31 -20.56 15.43
N THR A 306 -16.03 -20.88 14.17
CA THR A 306 -16.08 -22.25 13.65
C THR A 306 -14.79 -22.54 12.86
N PRO A 307 -14.09 -23.67 13.11
CA PRO A 307 -12.85 -24.00 12.40
C PRO A 307 -12.99 -23.96 10.88
N GLY A 308 -12.12 -23.20 10.21
CA GLY A 308 -12.11 -23.02 8.76
C GLY A 308 -13.19 -22.07 8.23
N VAL A 309 -14.01 -21.46 9.10
CA VAL A 309 -15.11 -20.57 8.72
C VAL A 309 -14.79 -19.11 9.01
N LEU A 310 -14.82 -18.30 7.97
CA LEU A 310 -14.64 -16.86 7.94
C LEU A 310 -15.97 -16.15 7.67
N HIS A 311 -16.13 -15.02 8.35
CA HIS A 311 -17.22 -14.07 8.27
C HIS A 311 -16.63 -12.66 8.08
N PRO A 312 -16.10 -12.35 6.88
CA PRO A 312 -15.27 -11.16 6.66
C PRO A 312 -16.07 -9.85 6.73
N VAL A 313 -17.39 -9.90 6.55
CA VAL A 313 -18.25 -8.73 6.55
C VAL A 313 -19.60 -9.08 7.20
N ALA A 314 -20.07 -8.19 8.08
CA ALA A 314 -21.46 -8.16 8.54
C ALA A 314 -22.00 -6.74 8.44
N GLU A 315 -23.24 -6.63 7.97
CA GLU A 315 -24.01 -5.39 7.90
C GLU A 315 -25.42 -5.63 8.44
N HIS A 316 -26.20 -4.56 8.60
CA HIS A 316 -27.58 -4.67 9.06
C HIS A 316 -28.55 -3.91 8.14
N ARG A 317 -29.72 -4.50 7.91
CA ARG A 317 -30.81 -3.94 7.11
C ARG A 317 -32.15 -4.49 7.55
N GLY A 318 -33.09 -3.58 7.83
CA GLY A 318 -34.44 -3.97 8.25
C GLY A 318 -34.39 -4.58 9.65
N ASP A 319 -34.72 -5.87 9.77
CA ASP A 319 -34.67 -6.64 11.02
C ASP A 319 -33.66 -7.80 10.92
N ASP A 320 -32.73 -7.70 9.97
CA ASP A 320 -31.75 -8.75 9.66
C ASP A 320 -30.32 -8.21 9.60
N PHE A 321 -29.39 -9.00 10.15
CA PHE A 321 -27.98 -8.95 9.79
C PHE A 321 -27.74 -9.68 8.47
N LEU A 322 -26.92 -9.08 7.61
CA LEU A 322 -26.41 -9.69 6.38
C LEU A 322 -24.93 -10.04 6.59
N VAL A 323 -24.61 -11.35 6.58
CA VAL A 323 -23.28 -11.85 6.93
C VAL A 323 -22.70 -12.64 5.77
N LEU A 324 -21.56 -12.18 5.26
CA LEU A 324 -20.80 -12.92 4.27
C LEU A 324 -20.11 -14.12 4.97
N SER A 325 -20.23 -15.33 4.45
CA SER A 325 -19.67 -16.54 5.09
C SER A 325 -19.11 -17.53 4.09
N ASN A 326 -17.97 -18.15 4.39
CA ASN A 326 -17.43 -19.27 3.59
C ASN A 326 -17.83 -20.66 4.09
N GLU A 327 -18.77 -20.76 5.04
CA GLU A 327 -19.22 -22.03 5.59
C GLU A 327 -19.76 -22.93 4.47
N HIS A 328 -19.05 -24.03 4.20
CA HIS A 328 -19.30 -24.93 3.06
C HIS A 328 -19.30 -24.24 1.68
N ALA A 329 -18.65 -23.07 1.57
CA ALA A 329 -18.74 -22.17 0.43
C ALA A 329 -17.42 -21.39 0.24
N LEU A 330 -16.41 -21.97 -0.42
CA LEU A 330 -15.07 -21.36 -0.49
C LEU A 330 -15.07 -19.91 -1.03
N ASN A 331 -15.93 -19.61 -2.01
CA ASN A 331 -16.08 -18.29 -2.63
C ASN A 331 -17.18 -17.42 -1.96
N PHE A 332 -17.56 -17.79 -0.75
CA PHE A 332 -18.54 -17.13 0.09
C PHE A 332 -19.98 -17.16 -0.43
N LYS A 333 -20.92 -17.22 0.52
CA LYS A 333 -22.37 -17.02 0.37
C LYS A 333 -22.80 -15.85 1.25
N LEU A 334 -23.90 -15.20 0.92
CA LEU A 334 -24.49 -14.17 1.79
C LEU A 334 -25.61 -14.79 2.62
N LEU A 335 -25.45 -14.76 3.94
CA LEU A 335 -26.45 -15.19 4.91
C LEU A 335 -27.28 -14.00 5.40
N ARG A 336 -28.51 -14.29 5.81
CA ARG A 336 -29.43 -13.39 6.48
C ARG A 336 -29.79 -13.98 7.84
N LEU A 337 -29.52 -13.25 8.92
CA LEU A 337 -29.74 -13.66 10.31
C LEU A 337 -30.67 -12.64 10.98
N SER A 338 -31.72 -13.07 11.68
CA SER A 338 -32.61 -12.12 12.37
C SER A 338 -31.89 -11.38 13.50
N ASP A 339 -32.12 -10.07 13.65
CA ASP A 339 -31.54 -9.28 14.74
C ASP A 339 -32.18 -9.55 16.12
N HIS A 340 -33.36 -10.17 16.13
CA HIS A 340 -34.07 -10.64 17.31
C HIS A 340 -33.55 -11.99 17.80
N ASP A 341 -33.21 -12.89 16.87
CA ASP A 341 -32.66 -14.21 17.13
C ASP A 341 -31.69 -14.61 16.01
N PRO A 342 -30.38 -14.30 16.17
CA PRO A 342 -29.37 -14.59 15.15
C PRO A 342 -29.18 -16.06 14.81
N THR A 343 -29.72 -16.99 15.62
CA THR A 343 -29.68 -18.42 15.31
C THR A 343 -30.59 -18.78 14.13
N GLN A 344 -31.55 -17.90 13.80
CA GLN A 344 -32.39 -18.02 12.62
C GLN A 344 -31.65 -17.48 11.39
N ALA A 345 -30.83 -18.35 10.80
CA ALA A 345 -30.07 -18.04 9.59
C ALA A 345 -30.73 -18.63 8.33
N ALA A 346 -30.75 -17.86 7.25
CA ALA A 346 -31.13 -18.32 5.92
C ALA A 346 -30.12 -17.82 4.88
N GLU A 347 -29.93 -18.57 3.80
CA GLU A 347 -29.12 -18.12 2.68
C GLU A 347 -29.89 -17.11 1.83
N LEU A 348 -29.32 -15.93 1.63
CA LEU A 348 -29.87 -14.89 0.75
C LEU A 348 -29.25 -14.96 -0.65
N VAL A 349 -27.95 -15.24 -0.73
CA VAL A 349 -27.24 -15.40 -2.01
C VAL A 349 -26.36 -16.64 -1.93
N PRO A 350 -26.59 -17.64 -2.82
CA PRO A 350 -25.76 -18.84 -2.85
C PRO A 350 -24.33 -18.53 -3.29
N ALA A 351 -23.42 -19.41 -2.87
CA ALA A 351 -22.04 -19.39 -3.34
C ALA A 351 -21.92 -19.82 -4.82
N SER A 352 -20.82 -19.44 -5.44
CA SER A 352 -20.43 -19.86 -6.79
C SER A 352 -19.07 -20.56 -6.76
N ASP A 353 -18.89 -21.61 -7.55
CA ASP A 353 -17.59 -22.30 -7.64
C ASP A 353 -16.48 -21.44 -8.27
N SER A 354 -16.83 -20.41 -9.03
CA SER A 354 -15.86 -19.61 -9.80
C SER A 354 -15.88 -18.11 -9.52
N ILE A 355 -16.89 -17.61 -8.80
CA ILE A 355 -17.05 -16.18 -8.50
C ILE A 355 -17.02 -16.00 -6.99
N LEU A 356 -16.00 -15.31 -6.52
CA LEU A 356 -15.90 -14.86 -5.14
C LEU A 356 -16.79 -13.65 -4.92
N ILE A 357 -17.57 -13.66 -3.84
CA ILE A 357 -18.14 -12.45 -3.26
C ILE A 357 -17.07 -11.90 -2.30
N ASP A 358 -16.41 -10.80 -2.66
CA ASP A 358 -15.31 -10.22 -1.87
C ASP A 358 -15.74 -9.08 -0.94
N GLY A 359 -17.01 -8.67 -1.01
CA GLY A 359 -17.62 -7.73 -0.08
C GLY A 359 -19.07 -7.43 -0.40
N ILE A 360 -19.71 -6.65 0.47
CA ILE A 360 -21.08 -6.16 0.28
C ILE A 360 -21.17 -4.67 0.59
N ASP A 361 -22.22 -4.04 0.08
CA ASP A 361 -22.67 -2.72 0.48
C ASP A 361 -24.19 -2.74 0.65
N VAL A 362 -24.71 -2.14 1.71
CA VAL A 362 -26.11 -2.29 2.09
C VAL A 362 -26.80 -0.93 2.16
N PHE A 363 -28.00 -0.85 1.57
CA PHE A 363 -28.88 0.32 1.54
C PHE A 363 -30.28 -0.12 1.98
N ARG A 364 -31.17 0.84 2.27
CA ARG A 364 -32.57 0.54 2.64
C ARG A 364 -33.25 -0.44 1.66
N ASP A 365 -33.11 -0.18 0.36
CA ASP A 365 -33.84 -0.91 -0.70
C ASP A 365 -32.95 -1.89 -1.52
N TYR A 366 -31.64 -1.88 -1.29
CA TYR A 366 -30.68 -2.62 -2.12
C TYR A 366 -29.56 -3.26 -1.31
N VAL A 367 -29.10 -4.40 -1.81
CA VAL A 367 -27.84 -5.05 -1.40
C VAL A 367 -26.95 -5.10 -2.62
N VAL A 368 -25.77 -4.53 -2.52
CA VAL A 368 -24.74 -4.54 -3.55
C VAL A 368 -23.70 -5.58 -3.16
N LEU A 369 -23.35 -6.45 -4.09
CA LEU A 369 -22.27 -7.43 -3.97
C LEU A 369 -21.09 -6.98 -4.81
N TYR A 370 -19.93 -7.02 -4.20
CA TYR A 370 -18.66 -6.91 -4.87
C TYR A 370 -18.15 -8.32 -5.15
N GLU A 371 -17.85 -8.59 -6.41
CA GLU A 371 -17.55 -9.92 -6.89
C GLU A 371 -16.27 -9.91 -7.72
N ARG A 372 -15.57 -11.05 -7.76
CA ARG A 372 -14.47 -11.24 -8.70
C ARG A 372 -14.32 -12.68 -9.17
N GLY A 373 -13.84 -12.81 -10.40
CA GLY A 373 -13.46 -14.08 -11.01
C GLY A 373 -12.88 -13.84 -12.39
N ASN A 374 -12.09 -14.79 -12.90
CA ASN A 374 -11.44 -14.68 -14.20
C ASN A 374 -10.60 -13.39 -14.39
N ALA A 375 -9.95 -12.93 -13.32
CA ALA A 375 -9.16 -11.69 -13.25
C ALA A 375 -9.94 -10.40 -13.58
N THR A 376 -11.23 -10.39 -13.23
CA THR A 376 -12.12 -9.24 -13.44
C THR A 376 -13.03 -9.04 -12.22
N GLN A 377 -13.21 -7.79 -11.81
CA GLN A 377 -14.15 -7.41 -10.76
C GLN A 377 -15.55 -7.15 -11.34
N ARG A 378 -16.60 -7.37 -10.57
CA ARG A 378 -18.00 -7.13 -10.96
C ARG A 378 -18.78 -6.56 -9.78
N ILE A 379 -19.67 -5.62 -10.08
CA ILE A 379 -20.68 -5.16 -9.11
C ILE A 379 -22.02 -5.77 -9.50
N ARG A 380 -22.64 -6.52 -8.59
CA ARG A 380 -23.99 -7.07 -8.73
C ARG A 380 -24.91 -6.41 -7.71
N VAL A 381 -26.10 -6.01 -8.13
CA VAL A 381 -27.09 -5.35 -7.26
C VAL A 381 -28.31 -6.26 -7.14
N LEU A 382 -28.78 -6.39 -5.90
CA LEU A 382 -30.02 -7.05 -5.54
C LEU A 382 -30.96 -6.02 -4.93
N SER A 383 -32.23 -6.08 -5.31
CA SER A 383 -33.32 -5.42 -4.57
C SER A 383 -34.27 -6.52 -4.09
N PRO A 384 -34.12 -7.00 -2.84
CA PRO A 384 -34.91 -8.10 -2.32
C PRO A 384 -36.42 -7.85 -2.44
N GLU A 385 -36.88 -6.67 -2.03
CA GLU A 385 -38.32 -6.31 -2.08
C GLU A 385 -38.90 -6.30 -3.49
N ARG A 386 -38.05 -5.96 -4.48
CA ARG A 386 -38.46 -5.83 -5.89
C ARG A 386 -38.18 -7.10 -6.69
N HIS A 387 -37.62 -8.14 -6.07
CA HIS A 387 -37.18 -9.37 -6.72
C HIS A 387 -36.31 -9.12 -7.97
N SER A 388 -35.44 -8.09 -7.92
CA SER A 388 -34.61 -7.67 -9.04
C SER A 388 -33.13 -7.95 -8.77
N VAL A 389 -32.43 -8.47 -9.78
CA VAL A 389 -30.98 -8.71 -9.76
C VAL A 389 -30.40 -8.27 -11.10
N TYR A 390 -29.36 -7.44 -11.06
CA TYR A 390 -28.64 -6.98 -12.25
C TYR A 390 -27.17 -6.68 -11.94
N ALA A 391 -26.35 -6.50 -12.97
CA ALA A 391 -24.95 -6.12 -12.81
C ALA A 391 -24.67 -4.76 -13.44
N ILE A 392 -23.63 -4.09 -12.94
CA ILE A 392 -23.15 -2.83 -13.50
C ILE A 392 -22.12 -3.12 -14.57
N ASP A 393 -22.38 -2.65 -15.79
CA ASP A 393 -21.47 -2.81 -16.92
C ASP A 393 -20.35 -1.75 -16.94
N PHE A 394 -19.17 -2.19 -17.35
CA PHE A 394 -17.98 -1.35 -17.48
C PHE A 394 -17.49 -1.31 -18.94
N PRO A 395 -17.02 -0.15 -19.43
CA PRO A 395 -16.79 0.06 -20.85
C PRO A 395 -15.50 -0.60 -21.38
N GLU A 396 -14.51 -0.85 -20.53
CA GLU A 396 -13.24 -1.45 -20.91
C GLU A 396 -13.16 -2.90 -20.45
N PRO A 397 -12.45 -3.79 -21.18
CA PRO A 397 -12.31 -5.20 -20.78
C PRO A 397 -11.26 -5.43 -19.67
N ILE A 398 -10.39 -4.45 -19.44
CA ILE A 398 -9.38 -4.45 -18.39
C ILE A 398 -9.60 -3.18 -17.59
N TYR A 399 -10.13 -3.34 -16.39
CA TYR A 399 -10.46 -2.24 -15.51
C TYR A 399 -10.39 -2.70 -14.05
N SER A 400 -10.54 -1.73 -13.17
CA SER A 400 -10.79 -1.93 -11.76
C SER A 400 -11.84 -0.93 -11.28
N TYR A 401 -12.50 -1.26 -10.18
CA TYR A 401 -13.21 -0.28 -9.39
C TYR A 401 -12.73 -0.33 -7.94
N ARG A 402 -12.89 0.81 -7.27
CA ARG A 402 -12.80 0.91 -5.81
C ARG A 402 -14.16 1.36 -5.29
N THR A 403 -14.62 0.69 -4.25
CA THR A 403 -15.82 1.09 -3.51
C THR A 403 -15.57 2.46 -2.88
N ALA A 404 -16.62 3.25 -2.71
CA ALA A 404 -16.59 4.42 -1.82
C ALA A 404 -17.19 4.03 -0.46
N GLU A 405 -17.08 4.90 0.54
CA GLU A 405 -17.64 4.61 1.88
C GLU A 405 -19.17 4.47 1.87
N ASN A 406 -19.85 5.15 0.93
CA ASN A 406 -21.31 5.16 0.80
C ASN A 406 -22.05 5.28 2.15
N PRO A 407 -21.76 6.32 2.96
CA PRO A 407 -22.17 6.37 4.36
C PRO A 407 -23.70 6.52 4.54
N GLU A 408 -24.39 7.14 3.59
CA GLU A 408 -25.84 7.26 3.64
C GLU A 408 -26.54 5.92 3.37
N PHE A 409 -27.24 5.38 4.37
CA PHE A 409 -28.02 4.14 4.24
C PHE A 409 -29.30 4.31 3.41
N ASP A 410 -30.00 5.43 3.59
CA ASP A 410 -31.28 5.71 2.93
C ASP A 410 -31.11 6.48 1.61
N THR A 411 -30.58 5.78 0.61
CA THR A 411 -30.33 6.36 -0.72
C THR A 411 -30.42 5.32 -1.83
N ASP A 412 -30.78 5.78 -3.02
CA ASP A 412 -30.74 5.02 -4.27
C ASP A 412 -29.40 5.25 -5.03
N GLN A 413 -28.39 5.87 -4.40
CA GLN A 413 -27.13 6.24 -5.04
C GLN A 413 -25.97 5.39 -4.52
N LEU A 414 -25.39 4.58 -5.40
CA LEU A 414 -24.13 3.89 -5.14
C LEU A 414 -22.98 4.71 -5.72
N ARG A 415 -21.99 5.08 -4.90
CA ARG A 415 -20.74 5.68 -5.38
C ARG A 415 -19.63 4.64 -5.49
N PHE A 416 -18.90 4.70 -6.60
CA PHE A 416 -17.66 3.96 -6.80
C PHE A 416 -16.68 4.78 -7.66
N THR A 417 -15.40 4.44 -7.57
CA THR A 417 -14.36 4.98 -8.43
C THR A 417 -13.95 3.93 -9.45
N TYR A 418 -14.12 4.23 -10.73
CA TYR A 418 -13.68 3.39 -11.85
C TYR A 418 -12.32 3.85 -12.36
N ALA A 419 -11.45 2.91 -12.74
CA ALA A 419 -10.21 3.20 -13.44
C ALA A 419 -9.79 2.02 -14.34
N SER A 420 -8.93 2.28 -15.30
CA SER A 420 -8.16 1.24 -16.02
C SER A 420 -6.70 1.66 -16.06
N PHE A 421 -5.82 0.92 -16.72
CA PHE A 421 -4.45 1.43 -16.91
C PHE A 421 -4.37 2.70 -17.77
N VAL A 422 -5.40 3.00 -18.57
CA VAL A 422 -5.42 4.17 -19.47
C VAL A 422 -6.49 5.20 -19.11
N THR A 423 -7.51 4.81 -18.35
CA THR A 423 -8.55 5.72 -17.88
C THR A 423 -8.23 6.19 -16.46
N PRO A 424 -7.98 7.49 -16.25
CA PRO A 424 -7.75 8.04 -14.92
C PRO A 424 -8.94 7.81 -13.98
N PRO A 425 -8.72 7.79 -12.64
CA PRO A 425 -9.78 7.54 -11.68
C PRO A 425 -11.00 8.43 -11.90
N SER A 426 -12.15 7.80 -12.05
CA SER A 426 -13.42 8.44 -12.37
C SER A 426 -14.45 8.07 -11.32
N VAL A 427 -14.84 9.04 -10.50
CA VAL A 427 -15.88 8.89 -9.47
C VAL A 427 -17.24 8.98 -10.15
N TYR A 428 -18.04 7.95 -9.95
CA TYR A 428 -19.39 7.84 -10.47
C TYR A 428 -20.39 7.71 -9.34
N ASP A 429 -21.53 8.39 -9.48
CA ASP A 429 -22.75 8.04 -8.77
C ASP A 429 -23.60 7.18 -9.71
N TYR A 430 -24.04 6.04 -9.23
CA TYR A 430 -24.90 5.12 -9.95
C TYR A 430 -26.29 5.12 -9.31
N ASP A 431 -27.29 5.50 -10.09
CA ASP A 431 -28.69 5.45 -9.67
C ASP A 431 -29.17 4.00 -9.73
N LEU A 432 -29.32 3.38 -8.55
CA LEU A 432 -29.72 1.98 -8.37
C LEU A 432 -31.16 1.71 -8.84
N ARG A 433 -31.98 2.75 -9.02
CA ARG A 433 -33.35 2.62 -9.51
C ARG A 433 -33.45 2.77 -11.02
N ARG A 434 -32.73 3.73 -11.59
CA ARG A 434 -32.76 4.06 -13.03
C ARG A 434 -31.71 3.32 -13.84
N HIS A 435 -30.75 2.70 -13.17
CA HIS A 435 -29.60 2.00 -13.75
C HIS A 435 -28.72 2.93 -14.60
N THR A 436 -28.62 4.19 -14.19
CA THR A 436 -27.86 5.23 -14.90
C THR A 436 -26.64 5.67 -14.11
N ARG A 437 -25.52 5.82 -14.81
CA ARG A 437 -24.24 6.25 -14.24
C ARG A 437 -23.99 7.73 -14.52
N GLN A 438 -23.74 8.53 -13.49
CA GLN A 438 -23.40 9.94 -13.58
C GLN A 438 -21.93 10.18 -13.17
N LEU A 439 -21.13 10.71 -14.10
CA LEU A 439 -19.75 11.11 -13.78
C LEU A 439 -19.78 12.32 -12.84
N ARG A 440 -19.16 12.19 -11.66
CA ARG A 440 -18.99 13.29 -10.71
C ARG A 440 -17.67 13.99 -10.87
N LYS A 441 -16.60 13.20 -11.01
CA LYS A 441 -15.25 13.70 -11.19
C LYS A 441 -14.42 12.70 -11.95
N ARG A 442 -13.62 13.20 -12.87
CA ARG A 442 -12.46 12.50 -13.40
C ARG A 442 -11.23 13.17 -12.82
N THR A 443 -10.29 12.39 -12.31
CA THR A 443 -9.00 12.93 -11.87
C THR A 443 -8.31 13.54 -13.07
N ASP A 444 -8.02 14.84 -12.98
CA ASP A 444 -7.26 15.56 -14.00
C ASP A 444 -5.83 15.02 -14.03
N VAL A 445 -5.36 14.61 -15.22
CA VAL A 445 -3.96 14.28 -15.46
C VAL A 445 -3.37 15.40 -16.29
N LEU A 446 -2.67 16.30 -15.62
CA LEU A 446 -2.06 17.47 -16.25
C LEU A 446 -0.86 17.04 -17.14
N GLY A 447 -0.27 17.98 -17.88
CA GLY A 447 0.90 17.69 -18.72
C GLY A 447 0.58 17.01 -20.06
N GLY A 448 -0.67 17.06 -20.53
CA GLY A 448 -1.06 16.62 -21.88
C GLY A 448 -1.27 15.11 -22.04
N TYR A 449 -1.60 14.40 -20.95
CA TYR A 449 -1.93 12.98 -21.02
C TYR A 449 -3.11 12.73 -21.98
N ASP A 450 -2.86 11.95 -23.03
CA ASP A 450 -3.89 11.47 -23.95
C ASP A 450 -3.99 9.94 -23.86
N PRO A 451 -5.11 9.37 -23.37
CA PRO A 451 -5.30 7.93 -23.29
C PRO A 451 -5.23 7.24 -24.67
N SER A 452 -5.46 7.97 -25.77
CA SER A 452 -5.41 7.41 -27.13
C SER A 452 -4.03 6.84 -27.49
N HIS A 453 -2.96 7.41 -26.91
CA HIS A 453 -1.56 6.98 -27.10
C HIS A 453 -1.23 5.63 -26.45
N TYR A 454 -2.09 5.12 -25.57
CA TYR A 454 -1.81 3.91 -24.79
C TYR A 454 -2.78 2.79 -25.13
N GLY A 455 -2.29 1.56 -25.01
CA GLY A 455 -3.08 0.34 -25.18
C GLY A 455 -2.96 -0.55 -23.96
N MET A 456 -3.97 -1.40 -23.77
CA MET A 456 -3.95 -2.46 -22.76
C MET A 456 -4.12 -3.81 -23.44
N ALA A 457 -3.53 -4.84 -22.84
CA ALA A 457 -3.70 -6.21 -23.29
C ALA A 457 -3.78 -7.16 -22.09
N ARG A 458 -4.44 -8.30 -22.27
CA ARG A 458 -4.39 -9.42 -21.33
C ARG A 458 -3.83 -10.64 -22.05
N THR A 459 -2.84 -11.27 -21.44
CA THR A 459 -2.28 -12.55 -21.89
C THR A 459 -2.29 -13.53 -20.74
N TRP A 460 -2.02 -14.80 -21.01
CA TRP A 460 -2.10 -15.86 -20.02
C TRP A 460 -0.91 -16.79 -20.15
N ALA A 461 -0.08 -16.84 -19.11
CA ALA A 461 0.96 -17.84 -18.96
C ALA A 461 0.36 -19.18 -18.51
N THR A 462 1.09 -20.27 -18.69
CA THR A 462 0.72 -21.58 -18.17
C THR A 462 1.79 -22.00 -17.16
N ALA A 463 1.39 -22.15 -15.90
CA ALA A 463 2.26 -22.71 -14.86
C ALA A 463 2.53 -24.20 -15.11
N LYS A 464 3.54 -24.76 -14.44
CA LYS A 464 3.95 -26.16 -14.64
C LYS A 464 2.86 -27.19 -14.31
N ASP A 465 1.95 -26.84 -13.41
CA ASP A 465 0.78 -27.64 -13.02
C ASP A 465 -0.46 -27.38 -13.89
N GLY A 466 -0.33 -26.61 -14.96
CA GLY A 466 -1.41 -26.30 -15.91
C GLY A 466 -2.25 -25.08 -15.53
N ALA A 467 -2.04 -24.47 -14.37
CA ALA A 467 -2.78 -23.26 -14.00
C ALA A 467 -2.52 -22.12 -15.00
N ARG A 468 -3.59 -21.44 -15.43
CA ARG A 468 -3.51 -20.32 -16.37
C ARG A 468 -3.35 -19.03 -15.57
N ILE A 469 -2.18 -18.40 -15.65
CA ILE A 469 -1.85 -17.19 -14.89
C ILE A 469 -2.17 -15.95 -15.74
N PRO A 470 -3.17 -15.13 -15.39
CA PRO A 470 -3.48 -13.93 -16.13
C PRO A 470 -2.37 -12.88 -15.94
N ILE A 471 -2.10 -12.13 -17.01
CA ILE A 471 -1.16 -11.01 -17.03
C ILE A 471 -1.85 -9.84 -17.72
N SER A 472 -2.03 -8.72 -17.00
CA SER A 472 -2.59 -7.49 -17.58
C SER A 472 -1.44 -6.52 -17.89
N LEU A 473 -1.42 -5.93 -19.09
CA LEU A 473 -0.36 -5.06 -19.56
C LEU A 473 -0.90 -3.69 -19.97
N VAL A 474 -0.06 -2.66 -19.85
CA VAL A 474 -0.22 -1.35 -20.46
C VAL A 474 1.08 -0.92 -21.14
N TYR A 475 0.93 -0.26 -22.29
CA TYR A 475 2.04 0.16 -23.12
C TYR A 475 1.67 1.40 -23.94
N ARG A 476 2.69 2.18 -24.33
CA ARG A 476 2.54 3.17 -25.39
C ARG A 476 2.46 2.49 -26.75
N LYS A 477 1.46 2.85 -27.57
CA LYS A 477 1.19 2.27 -28.89
C LYS A 477 2.27 2.65 -29.92
N PRO A 478 2.48 1.82 -30.95
CA PRO A 478 1.98 0.45 -31.10
C PRO A 478 2.72 -0.56 -30.19
N LEU A 479 2.09 -1.69 -29.88
CA LEU A 479 2.79 -2.82 -29.25
C LEU A 479 3.48 -3.65 -30.32
N VAL A 480 4.81 -3.65 -30.31
CA VAL A 480 5.64 -4.51 -31.15
C VAL A 480 6.23 -5.60 -30.25
N LYS A 481 6.01 -6.87 -30.60
CA LYS A 481 6.50 -8.04 -29.87
C LYS A 481 7.74 -8.63 -30.56
N ASP A 482 8.84 -7.89 -30.53
CA ASP A 482 10.13 -8.28 -31.12
C ASP A 482 11.21 -8.58 -30.07
N GLY A 483 10.86 -8.53 -28.78
CA GLY A 483 11.75 -8.76 -27.66
C GLY A 483 12.58 -7.53 -27.26
N THR A 484 12.49 -6.41 -27.98
CA THR A 484 13.38 -5.26 -27.75
C THR A 484 12.86 -4.27 -26.71
N ARG A 485 11.60 -4.39 -26.30
CA ARG A 485 10.97 -3.43 -25.39
C ARG A 485 11.42 -3.66 -23.94
N PRO A 486 11.80 -2.60 -23.21
CA PRO A 486 11.96 -2.68 -21.77
C PRO A 486 10.62 -2.98 -21.09
N LEU A 487 10.63 -3.81 -20.06
CA LEU A 487 9.43 -4.20 -19.34
C LEU A 487 9.64 -4.17 -17.84
N LEU A 488 8.66 -3.61 -17.12
CA LEU A 488 8.55 -3.70 -15.67
C LEU A 488 7.39 -4.63 -15.31
N LEU A 489 7.71 -5.78 -14.71
CA LEU A 489 6.74 -6.76 -14.23
C LEU A 489 6.53 -6.62 -12.72
N TYR A 490 5.28 -6.47 -12.30
CA TYR A 490 4.88 -6.32 -10.91
C TYR A 490 3.95 -7.46 -10.47
N ALA A 491 4.07 -7.88 -9.21
CA ALA A 491 3.10 -8.75 -8.53
C ALA A 491 3.23 -8.67 -7.00
N TYR A 492 2.24 -9.22 -6.30
CA TYR A 492 2.21 -9.31 -4.84
C TYR A 492 2.01 -10.75 -4.35
N GLY A 493 0.84 -11.35 -4.57
CA GLY A 493 0.60 -12.79 -4.42
C GLY A 493 0.58 -13.31 -2.99
N SER A 494 0.02 -12.58 -2.02
CA SER A 494 -0.18 -13.04 -0.62
C SER A 494 -1.43 -12.44 0.01
N TYR A 495 -1.90 -13.06 1.11
CA TYR A 495 -3.08 -12.66 1.90
C TYR A 495 -4.40 -12.60 1.12
N GLY A 496 -4.41 -13.05 -0.13
CA GLY A 496 -5.54 -12.92 -1.03
C GLY A 496 -5.72 -11.51 -1.63
N ILE A 497 -4.76 -10.61 -1.41
CA ILE A 497 -4.76 -9.28 -2.00
C ILE A 497 -4.63 -9.42 -3.52
N SER A 498 -5.62 -8.90 -4.23
CA SER A 498 -5.64 -8.87 -5.69
C SER A 498 -4.95 -7.60 -6.22
N THR A 499 -4.13 -7.74 -7.25
CA THR A 499 -3.45 -6.60 -7.87
C THR A 499 -4.24 -6.08 -9.08
N ASP A 500 -5.30 -5.34 -8.81
CA ASP A 500 -6.24 -4.91 -9.85
C ASP A 500 -5.62 -3.89 -10.85
N PRO A 501 -5.94 -3.96 -12.15
CA PRO A 501 -5.36 -3.09 -13.17
C PRO A 501 -5.94 -1.68 -13.10
N THR A 502 -5.22 -0.78 -12.42
CA THR A 502 -5.65 0.59 -12.12
C THR A 502 -4.68 1.64 -12.67
N PHE A 503 -5.15 2.88 -12.81
CA PHE A 503 -4.37 3.98 -13.35
C PHE A 503 -3.32 4.47 -12.36
N SER A 504 -2.14 4.81 -12.86
CA SER A 504 -1.13 5.57 -12.11
C SER A 504 -0.49 6.61 -13.01
N SER A 505 -0.57 7.89 -12.62
CA SER A 505 0.09 8.99 -13.34
C SER A 505 1.61 8.87 -13.32
N ASN A 506 2.17 8.19 -12.32
CA ASN A 506 3.62 7.96 -12.23
C ASN A 506 4.08 7.02 -13.36
N LEU A 507 3.33 5.95 -13.62
CA LEU A 507 3.67 4.98 -14.69
C LEU A 507 3.80 5.64 -16.05
N VAL A 508 3.13 6.77 -16.30
CA VAL A 508 3.22 7.51 -17.56
C VAL A 508 4.68 7.87 -17.90
N SER A 509 5.50 8.25 -16.91
CA SER A 509 6.94 8.53 -17.12
C SER A 509 7.74 7.32 -17.64
N LEU A 510 7.33 6.09 -17.28
CA LEU A 510 7.92 4.86 -17.82
C LEU A 510 7.36 4.57 -19.21
N LEU A 511 6.04 4.70 -19.40
CA LEU A 511 5.37 4.42 -20.67
C LEU A 511 5.84 5.35 -21.81
N GLU A 512 6.07 6.63 -21.51
CA GLU A 512 6.62 7.61 -22.46
C GLU A 512 8.03 7.23 -22.94
N ARG A 513 8.80 6.53 -22.09
CA ARG A 513 10.12 5.98 -22.39
C ARG A 513 10.06 4.57 -22.99
N GLY A 514 8.89 4.14 -23.45
CA GLY A 514 8.70 2.86 -24.17
C GLY A 514 8.60 1.63 -23.27
N VAL A 515 8.70 1.78 -21.95
CA VAL A 515 8.57 0.67 -21.00
C VAL A 515 7.16 0.10 -21.06
N VAL A 516 7.05 -1.22 -21.14
CA VAL A 516 5.79 -1.94 -20.93
C VAL A 516 5.63 -2.18 -19.44
N TYR A 517 4.48 -1.84 -18.86
CA TYR A 517 4.15 -2.23 -17.50
C TYR A 517 3.21 -3.42 -17.52
N ALA A 518 3.53 -4.46 -16.74
CA ALA A 518 2.72 -5.67 -16.65
C ALA A 518 2.48 -6.04 -15.18
N VAL A 519 1.29 -6.56 -14.91
CA VAL A 519 0.91 -7.14 -13.62
C VAL A 519 0.62 -8.62 -13.82
N ALA A 520 1.35 -9.49 -13.12
CA ALA A 520 1.06 -10.92 -13.07
C ALA A 520 0.15 -11.25 -11.89
N HIS A 521 -1.03 -11.80 -12.18
CA HIS A 521 -2.08 -12.14 -11.22
C HIS A 521 -1.84 -13.55 -10.65
N ILE A 522 -0.72 -13.71 -9.96
CA ILE A 522 -0.19 -15.00 -9.46
C ILE A 522 -0.99 -15.55 -8.27
N ARG A 523 -0.91 -16.87 -8.03
CA ARG A 523 -1.55 -17.49 -6.86
C ARG A 523 -1.05 -16.90 -5.55
N GLY A 524 -1.96 -16.83 -4.58
CA GLY A 524 -1.81 -16.09 -3.33
C GLY A 524 -2.55 -14.75 -3.33
N GLY A 525 -2.96 -14.24 -4.51
CA GLY A 525 -4.04 -13.27 -4.67
C GLY A 525 -5.41 -13.95 -4.78
N GLN A 526 -6.47 -13.22 -5.16
CA GLN A 526 -7.84 -13.76 -5.32
C GLN A 526 -8.47 -13.38 -6.67
N GLU A 527 -7.67 -13.01 -7.66
CA GLU A 527 -8.13 -12.58 -8.99
C GLU A 527 -8.98 -13.64 -9.70
N MET A 528 -8.77 -14.92 -9.38
CA MET A 528 -9.50 -16.07 -9.91
C MET A 528 -10.52 -16.67 -8.90
N GLY A 529 -10.82 -15.95 -7.82
CA GLY A 529 -11.62 -16.44 -6.69
C GLY A 529 -10.77 -16.89 -5.50
N ARG A 530 -11.42 -17.29 -4.39
CA ARG A 530 -10.74 -17.60 -3.12
C ARG A 530 -9.78 -18.79 -3.23
N GLN A 531 -10.08 -19.77 -4.09
CA GLN A 531 -9.18 -20.90 -4.32
C GLN A 531 -7.80 -20.48 -4.82
N TRP A 532 -7.71 -19.36 -5.55
CA TRP A 532 -6.43 -18.81 -6.02
C TRP A 532 -5.49 -18.42 -4.87
N TYR A 533 -6.05 -17.97 -3.75
CA TYR A 533 -5.30 -17.66 -2.54
C TYR A 533 -4.92 -18.91 -1.76
N GLU A 534 -5.86 -19.85 -1.59
CA GLU A 534 -5.62 -21.13 -0.90
C GLU A 534 -4.50 -21.93 -1.58
N GLN A 535 -4.40 -21.84 -2.92
CA GLN A 535 -3.32 -22.45 -3.71
C GLN A 535 -2.02 -21.63 -3.72
N GLY A 536 -1.89 -20.56 -2.95
CA GLY A 536 -0.69 -19.71 -2.86
C GLY A 536 -0.33 -19.30 -1.43
N ARG A 537 -0.69 -20.12 -0.44
CA ARG A 537 -0.33 -19.97 0.98
C ARG A 537 0.08 -21.31 1.59
N LEU A 538 0.65 -21.29 2.81
CA LEU A 538 1.03 -22.49 3.54
C LEU A 538 1.88 -23.45 2.67
N LEU A 539 1.57 -24.74 2.63
CA LEU A 539 2.29 -25.74 1.82
C LEU A 539 2.11 -25.60 0.29
N ASN A 540 1.33 -24.61 -0.16
CA ASN A 540 1.19 -24.23 -1.56
C ASN A 540 1.93 -22.92 -1.87
N LYS A 541 2.64 -22.30 -0.92
CA LYS A 541 3.21 -20.97 -1.10
C LYS A 541 4.16 -20.85 -2.29
N LYS A 542 4.87 -21.94 -2.64
CA LYS A 542 5.79 -21.94 -3.77
C LYS A 542 5.12 -21.68 -5.12
N ASN A 543 3.81 -21.92 -5.24
CA ASN A 543 3.06 -21.60 -6.45
C ASN A 543 3.13 -20.11 -6.78
N THR A 544 3.10 -19.22 -5.79
CA THR A 544 3.31 -17.77 -5.98
C THR A 544 4.59 -17.49 -6.77
N PHE A 545 5.69 -18.12 -6.39
CA PHE A 545 7.00 -17.87 -7.00
C PHE A 545 7.10 -18.51 -8.40
N THR A 546 6.61 -19.74 -8.55
CA THR A 546 6.65 -20.45 -9.84
C THR A 546 5.70 -19.84 -10.86
N ASP A 547 4.57 -19.30 -10.44
CA ASP A 547 3.63 -18.58 -11.31
C ASP A 547 4.25 -17.29 -11.83
N PHE A 548 4.97 -16.56 -10.96
CA PHE A 548 5.66 -15.34 -11.37
C PHE A 548 6.80 -15.62 -12.36
N ILE A 549 7.56 -16.70 -12.13
CA ILE A 549 8.57 -17.19 -13.06
C ILE A 549 7.92 -17.57 -14.39
N ALA A 550 6.83 -18.34 -14.39
CA ALA A 550 6.11 -18.71 -15.61
C ALA A 550 5.58 -17.47 -16.37
N ALA A 551 5.10 -16.45 -15.64
CA ALA A 551 4.68 -15.19 -16.24
C ALA A 551 5.83 -14.44 -16.91
N ALA A 552 7.00 -14.36 -16.25
CA ALA A 552 8.20 -13.75 -16.82
C ALA A 552 8.70 -14.52 -18.07
N GLU A 553 8.78 -15.85 -17.98
CA GLU A 553 9.16 -16.72 -19.10
C GLU A 553 8.21 -16.56 -20.29
N HIS A 554 6.90 -16.51 -20.03
CA HIS A 554 5.88 -16.27 -21.06
C HIS A 554 6.11 -14.94 -21.77
N LEU A 555 6.35 -13.85 -21.03
CA LEU A 555 6.58 -12.53 -21.61
C LEU A 555 7.84 -12.48 -22.48
N VAL A 556 8.91 -13.19 -22.08
CA VAL A 556 10.14 -13.31 -22.87
C VAL A 556 9.92 -14.20 -24.11
N ALA A 557 9.31 -15.37 -23.95
CA ALA A 557 9.06 -16.32 -25.03
C ALA A 557 8.16 -15.73 -26.13
N GLU A 558 7.10 -15.02 -25.73
CA GLU A 558 6.18 -14.30 -26.62
C GLU A 558 6.74 -12.96 -27.11
N ARG A 559 8.02 -12.67 -26.82
CA ARG A 559 8.75 -11.50 -27.31
C ARG A 559 8.13 -10.15 -26.93
N TYR A 560 7.43 -10.06 -25.80
CA TYR A 560 7.06 -8.76 -25.23
C TYR A 560 8.28 -8.00 -24.73
N THR A 561 9.31 -8.74 -24.31
CA THR A 561 10.59 -8.23 -23.78
C THR A 561 11.65 -9.33 -23.91
N SER A 562 12.82 -9.11 -23.30
CA SER A 562 13.93 -10.05 -23.17
C SER A 562 14.53 -9.95 -21.76
N SER A 563 15.22 -10.99 -21.31
CA SER A 563 15.78 -11.03 -19.93
C SER A 563 16.75 -9.89 -19.63
N ASP A 564 17.49 -9.39 -20.62
CA ASP A 564 18.39 -8.23 -20.49
C ASP A 564 17.65 -6.88 -20.38
N ARG A 565 16.31 -6.88 -20.47
CA ARG A 565 15.44 -5.69 -20.45
C ARG A 565 14.24 -5.82 -19.50
N LEU A 566 14.16 -6.94 -18.78
CA LEU A 566 13.10 -7.23 -17.83
C LEU A 566 13.49 -6.77 -16.42
N ALA A 567 12.80 -5.76 -15.91
CA ALA A 567 12.82 -5.40 -14.50
C ALA A 567 11.64 -6.02 -13.76
N ILE A 568 11.83 -6.39 -12.50
CA ILE A 568 10.77 -6.88 -11.62
C ILE A 568 10.62 -5.98 -10.38
N ARG A 569 9.39 -5.88 -9.86
CA ARG A 569 9.13 -5.15 -8.62
C ARG A 569 8.07 -5.85 -7.77
N GLY A 570 8.27 -5.82 -6.46
CA GLY A 570 7.31 -6.25 -5.45
C GLY A 570 7.68 -5.64 -4.10
N GLY A 571 6.70 -5.47 -3.21
CA GLY A 571 6.96 -4.93 -1.88
C GLY A 571 6.21 -5.63 -0.76
N SER A 572 6.71 -5.53 0.48
CA SER A 572 6.18 -6.28 1.64
C SER A 572 6.25 -7.80 1.37
N ALA A 573 5.14 -8.53 1.41
CA ALA A 573 5.07 -9.92 0.94
C ALA A 573 5.31 -10.09 -0.58
N GLY A 574 5.11 -9.05 -1.40
CA GLY A 574 5.63 -9.01 -2.76
C GLY A 574 7.16 -8.90 -2.82
N GLY A 575 7.79 -8.43 -1.74
CA GLY A 575 9.24 -8.44 -1.56
C GLY A 575 9.78 -9.84 -1.20
N LEU A 576 9.00 -10.65 -0.45
CA LEU A 576 9.24 -12.10 -0.32
C LEU A 576 9.29 -12.76 -1.70
N LEU A 577 8.29 -12.45 -2.55
CA LEU A 577 8.27 -12.92 -3.93
C LEU A 577 9.56 -12.53 -4.66
N MET A 578 9.96 -11.25 -4.63
CA MET A 578 11.21 -10.81 -5.27
C MET A 578 12.41 -11.61 -4.77
N GLY A 579 12.61 -11.70 -3.46
CA GLY A 579 13.76 -12.41 -2.88
C GLY A 579 13.79 -13.90 -3.26
N ALA A 580 12.64 -14.57 -3.29
CA ALA A 580 12.55 -15.98 -3.65
C ALA A 580 12.88 -16.23 -5.13
N VAL A 581 12.28 -15.46 -6.05
CA VAL A 581 12.50 -15.67 -7.49
C VAL A 581 13.92 -15.28 -7.93
N LEU A 582 14.54 -14.32 -7.23
CA LEU A 582 15.94 -13.94 -7.46
C LEU A 582 16.92 -15.03 -7.02
N ASN A 583 16.57 -15.87 -6.05
CA ASN A 583 17.36 -17.06 -5.74
C ASN A 583 17.11 -18.18 -6.75
N MET A 584 15.87 -18.36 -7.22
CA MET A 584 15.47 -19.47 -8.09
C MET A 584 15.87 -19.28 -9.56
N ARG A 585 15.72 -18.08 -10.10
CA ARG A 585 15.92 -17.73 -11.52
C ARG A 585 16.49 -16.31 -11.70
N PRO A 586 17.67 -16.01 -11.11
CA PRO A 586 18.30 -14.70 -11.26
C PRO A 586 18.62 -14.36 -12.72
N ASP A 587 18.78 -15.38 -13.58
CA ASP A 587 19.08 -15.25 -15.00
C ASP A 587 17.96 -14.61 -15.83
N LEU A 588 16.70 -14.66 -15.35
CA LEU A 588 15.55 -14.15 -16.09
C LEU A 588 15.44 -12.62 -16.09
N PHE A 589 16.10 -11.95 -15.16
CA PHE A 589 15.85 -10.55 -14.85
C PHE A 589 17.11 -9.72 -15.04
N LYS A 590 16.95 -8.50 -15.54
CA LYS A 590 18.04 -7.51 -15.61
C LYS A 590 18.19 -6.74 -14.32
N ALA A 591 17.05 -6.38 -13.72
CA ALA A 591 16.99 -5.57 -12.50
C ALA A 591 15.80 -5.95 -11.62
N ALA A 592 15.91 -5.68 -10.31
CA ALA A 592 14.82 -5.86 -9.36
C ALA A 592 14.72 -4.69 -8.37
N VAL A 593 13.49 -4.30 -8.05
CA VAL A 593 13.18 -3.40 -6.93
C VAL A 593 12.38 -4.17 -5.89
N ALA A 594 12.97 -4.36 -4.70
CA ALA A 594 12.35 -5.05 -3.58
C ALA A 594 12.02 -4.01 -2.49
N ASP A 595 10.76 -3.63 -2.39
CA ASP A 595 10.32 -2.59 -1.44
C ASP A 595 9.94 -3.18 -0.08
N VAL A 596 10.56 -2.72 1.02
CA VAL A 596 10.31 -3.23 2.40
C VAL A 596 10.12 -4.76 2.45
N PRO A 597 11.08 -5.57 1.93
CA PRO A 597 10.79 -6.94 1.57
C PRO A 597 10.87 -7.90 2.76
N PHE A 598 9.85 -8.74 2.95
CA PHE A 598 9.85 -9.85 3.92
C PHE A 598 10.79 -10.95 3.43
N VAL A 599 12.00 -11.07 3.98
CA VAL A 599 13.07 -11.90 3.40
C VAL A 599 13.77 -12.80 4.42
N ASP A 600 13.59 -12.55 5.71
CA ASP A 600 14.19 -13.30 6.81
C ASP A 600 13.21 -14.32 7.42
N VAL A 601 12.48 -15.01 6.54
CA VAL A 601 11.25 -15.77 6.86
C VAL A 601 11.43 -16.71 8.05
N ILE A 602 12.49 -17.50 8.10
CA ILE A 602 12.65 -18.49 9.18
C ILE A 602 12.95 -17.83 10.52
N ASN A 603 13.78 -16.79 10.55
CA ASN A 603 14.12 -16.13 11.81
C ASN A 603 12.93 -15.32 12.34
N THR A 604 12.27 -14.56 11.46
CA THR A 604 11.08 -13.78 11.83
C THR A 604 9.95 -14.71 12.29
N MET A 605 9.56 -15.71 11.49
CA MET A 605 8.41 -16.57 11.81
C MET A 605 8.65 -17.51 13.01
N SER A 606 9.89 -17.64 13.49
CA SER A 606 10.21 -18.41 14.70
C SER A 606 10.08 -17.59 15.99
N ASP A 607 9.95 -16.26 15.90
CA ASP A 607 10.00 -15.35 17.05
C ASP A 607 8.70 -14.56 17.21
N SER A 608 7.86 -14.99 18.15
CA SER A 608 6.57 -14.37 18.46
C SER A 608 6.66 -12.97 19.10
N THR A 609 7.87 -12.45 19.37
CA THR A 609 8.04 -11.06 19.83
C THR A 609 7.98 -10.04 18.70
N ILE A 610 8.14 -10.49 17.45
CA ILE A 610 8.05 -9.64 16.27
C ILE A 610 6.56 -9.48 15.88
N PRO A 611 6.06 -8.24 15.67
CA PRO A 611 4.71 -8.00 15.17
C PRO A 611 4.32 -8.90 14.00
N LEU A 612 3.04 -9.28 13.91
CA LEU A 612 2.42 -10.13 12.87
C LEU A 612 2.84 -11.61 12.88
N THR A 613 3.94 -12.00 13.52
CA THR A 613 4.49 -13.37 13.42
C THR A 613 3.49 -14.45 13.83
N THR A 614 2.78 -14.23 14.94
CA THR A 614 1.83 -15.20 15.49
C THR A 614 0.65 -15.43 14.55
N GLU A 615 0.05 -14.35 14.08
CA GLU A 615 -1.08 -14.33 13.15
C GLU A 615 -0.68 -14.99 11.83
N GLU A 616 0.52 -14.69 11.33
CA GLU A 616 1.02 -15.17 10.05
C GLU A 616 1.46 -16.64 10.04
N TRP A 617 1.47 -17.34 11.19
CA TRP A 617 1.62 -18.81 11.19
C TRP A 617 0.52 -19.49 10.35
N LEU A 618 -0.67 -18.89 10.27
CA LEU A 618 -1.79 -19.38 9.45
C LEU A 618 -1.69 -18.94 7.98
N GLN A 619 -0.72 -18.08 7.63
CA GLN A 619 -0.42 -17.64 6.27
C GLN A 619 0.75 -18.43 5.65
N TRP A 620 1.86 -18.57 6.40
CA TRP A 620 3.10 -19.21 5.90
C TRP A 620 3.35 -20.60 6.49
N GLY A 621 2.93 -20.81 7.74
CA GLY A 621 3.32 -21.95 8.58
C GLY A 621 4.10 -21.51 9.82
N ASP A 622 4.14 -22.38 10.83
CA ASP A 622 4.96 -22.20 12.03
C ASP A 622 6.27 -22.99 11.91
N PRO A 623 7.41 -22.33 11.58
CA PRO A 623 8.68 -23.01 11.31
C PRO A 623 9.30 -23.67 12.54
N ARG A 624 8.75 -23.48 13.75
CA ARG A 624 9.20 -24.22 14.93
C ARG A 624 8.74 -25.68 14.90
N ARG A 625 7.94 -26.07 13.91
CA ARG A 625 7.30 -27.38 13.78
C ARG A 625 7.43 -27.94 12.36
N ALA A 626 7.43 -29.27 12.26
CA ALA A 626 7.28 -29.95 10.98
C ALA A 626 5.80 -29.95 10.53
N PRO A 627 5.50 -29.95 9.21
CA PRO A 627 6.44 -29.90 8.08
C PRO A 627 6.89 -28.49 7.70
N TRP A 628 6.33 -27.45 8.35
CA TRP A 628 6.48 -26.04 7.99
C TRP A 628 7.92 -25.60 7.86
N TYR A 629 8.79 -25.95 8.81
CA TYR A 629 10.21 -25.57 8.79
C TYR A 629 10.89 -25.86 7.46
N SER A 630 10.84 -27.13 7.04
CA SER A 630 11.52 -27.58 5.81
C SER A 630 10.94 -26.92 4.56
N TYR A 631 9.62 -26.74 4.53
CA TYR A 631 8.93 -26.14 3.40
C TYR A 631 9.25 -24.65 3.29
N MET A 632 9.10 -23.90 4.39
CA MET A 632 9.41 -22.47 4.47
C MET A 632 10.90 -22.22 4.18
N LYS A 633 11.79 -23.04 4.74
CA LYS A 633 13.23 -22.92 4.52
C LYS A 633 13.58 -23.13 3.05
N SER A 634 12.81 -23.93 2.31
CA SER A 634 13.05 -24.16 0.87
C SER A 634 12.82 -22.93 -0.02
N TYR A 635 12.18 -21.88 0.48
CA TYR A 635 11.95 -20.64 -0.28
C TYR A 635 12.37 -19.36 0.44
N SER A 636 12.68 -19.41 1.74
CA SER A 636 13.11 -18.24 2.53
C SER A 636 14.27 -17.51 1.84
N PRO A 637 14.12 -16.24 1.42
CA PRO A 637 15.12 -15.56 0.61
C PRO A 637 16.48 -15.45 1.28
N TYR A 638 16.52 -15.08 2.57
CA TYR A 638 17.76 -14.97 3.34
C TYR A 638 18.48 -16.32 3.47
N ASP A 639 17.74 -17.40 3.72
CA ASP A 639 18.33 -18.73 3.91
C ASP A 639 18.82 -19.36 2.59
N ASN A 640 18.28 -18.95 1.43
CA ASN A 640 18.61 -19.49 0.11
C ASN A 640 19.53 -18.59 -0.73
N VAL A 641 20.18 -17.57 -0.14
CA VAL A 641 21.27 -16.87 -0.81
C VAL A 641 22.42 -17.86 -1.03
N THR A 642 22.81 -18.07 -2.30
CA THR A 642 23.88 -18.98 -2.69
C THR A 642 24.93 -18.27 -3.53
N ARG A 643 26.08 -18.91 -3.75
CA ARG A 643 27.16 -18.37 -4.56
C ARG A 643 26.82 -18.46 -6.05
N GLN A 644 26.11 -17.44 -6.53
CA GLN A 644 25.69 -17.28 -7.92
C GLN A 644 25.65 -15.80 -8.32
N ALA A 645 25.44 -15.53 -9.61
CA ALA A 645 25.19 -14.19 -10.10
C ALA A 645 23.74 -13.78 -9.82
N TYR A 646 23.53 -12.56 -9.35
CA TYR A 646 22.22 -11.94 -9.14
C TYR A 646 22.08 -10.71 -10.04
N PRO A 647 20.84 -10.27 -10.39
CA PRO A 647 20.66 -9.05 -11.18
C PRO A 647 20.96 -7.78 -10.36
N ALA A 648 20.93 -6.62 -11.02
CA ALA A 648 21.00 -5.36 -10.30
C ALA A 648 19.79 -5.19 -9.37
N MET A 649 20.00 -4.73 -8.14
CA MET A 649 18.96 -4.64 -7.12
C MET A 649 18.95 -3.29 -6.40
N LEU A 650 17.75 -2.72 -6.26
CA LEU A 650 17.44 -1.66 -5.30
C LEU A 650 16.49 -2.23 -4.25
N VAL A 651 16.98 -2.31 -3.01
CA VAL A 651 16.22 -2.75 -1.84
C VAL A 651 15.86 -1.53 -1.00
N THR A 652 14.60 -1.41 -0.59
CA THR A 652 14.16 -0.32 0.29
C THR A 652 13.70 -0.84 1.65
N ALA A 653 13.82 0.00 2.68
CA ALA A 653 13.41 -0.30 4.06
C ALA A 653 12.92 0.98 4.75
N GLY A 654 12.10 0.85 5.80
CA GLY A 654 11.78 1.93 6.73
C GLY A 654 12.27 1.58 8.14
N LEU A 655 12.98 2.48 8.82
CA LEU A 655 13.53 2.21 10.16
C LEU A 655 12.42 1.90 11.17
N ASN A 656 11.28 2.58 11.03
CA ASN A 656 10.13 2.46 11.93
C ASN A 656 9.06 1.50 11.39
N ASP A 657 9.37 0.68 10.39
CA ASP A 657 8.40 -0.24 9.79
C ASP A 657 7.97 -1.30 10.82
N PRO A 658 6.68 -1.36 11.20
CA PRO A 658 6.20 -2.33 12.17
C PRO A 658 5.78 -3.65 11.52
N ARG A 659 5.75 -3.75 10.19
CA ARG A 659 5.27 -4.93 9.45
C ARG A 659 6.41 -5.79 8.96
N VAL A 660 7.46 -5.16 8.42
CA VAL A 660 8.70 -5.84 8.03
C VAL A 660 9.86 -5.14 8.71
N GLY A 661 10.51 -5.82 9.65
CA GLY A 661 11.61 -5.23 10.41
C GLY A 661 12.73 -4.76 9.47
N TYR A 662 13.24 -3.53 9.65
CA TYR A 662 14.29 -2.96 8.80
C TYR A 662 15.55 -3.85 8.70
N TRP A 663 15.79 -4.70 9.71
CA TRP A 663 16.92 -5.62 9.74
C TRP A 663 16.79 -6.72 8.68
N GLU A 664 15.58 -7.09 8.25
CA GLU A 664 15.40 -8.14 7.25
C GLU A 664 16.08 -7.78 5.91
N PRO A 665 15.72 -6.67 5.23
CA PRO A 665 16.44 -6.25 4.03
C PRO A 665 17.91 -5.93 4.30
N ALA A 666 18.27 -5.40 5.48
CA ALA A 666 19.65 -5.09 5.81
C ALA A 666 20.53 -6.35 5.88
N LYS A 667 20.07 -7.40 6.57
CA LYS A 667 20.72 -8.71 6.65
C LYS A 667 20.79 -9.36 5.27
N TRP A 668 19.71 -9.29 4.50
CA TRP A 668 19.66 -9.88 3.16
C TRP A 668 20.68 -9.25 2.21
N VAL A 669 20.77 -7.93 2.18
CA VAL A 669 21.77 -7.20 1.37
C VAL A 669 23.19 -7.51 1.84
N ALA A 670 23.45 -7.55 3.16
CA ALA A 670 24.75 -7.93 3.70
C ALA A 670 25.18 -9.34 3.24
N LYS A 671 24.27 -10.32 3.33
CA LYS A 671 24.54 -11.70 2.90
C LYS A 671 24.71 -11.84 1.38
N LEU A 672 23.87 -11.17 0.58
CA LEU A 672 24.01 -11.13 -0.87
C LEU A 672 25.38 -10.57 -1.27
N ARG A 673 25.80 -9.45 -0.67
CA ARG A 673 27.08 -8.81 -0.98
C ARG A 673 28.28 -9.69 -0.62
N ALA A 674 28.18 -10.49 0.44
CA ALA A 674 29.21 -11.45 0.82
C ALA A 674 29.25 -12.73 -0.03
N THR A 675 28.19 -13.04 -0.79
CA THR A 675 28.01 -14.36 -1.42
C THR A 675 27.94 -14.32 -2.96
N LYS A 676 27.39 -13.24 -3.53
CA LYS A 676 27.17 -13.12 -4.98
C LYS A 676 28.48 -13.15 -5.78
N THR A 677 28.42 -13.59 -7.03
CA THR A 677 29.61 -13.73 -7.91
C THR A 677 29.70 -12.71 -9.03
N ASP A 678 28.66 -11.90 -9.22
CA ASP A 678 28.61 -10.81 -10.19
C ASP A 678 29.16 -9.48 -9.63
N ASP A 679 29.34 -8.51 -10.52
CA ASP A 679 29.63 -7.11 -10.19
C ASP A 679 28.40 -6.19 -10.39
N HIS A 680 27.19 -6.74 -10.48
CA HIS A 680 25.98 -5.95 -10.61
C HIS A 680 25.72 -5.11 -9.35
N VAL A 681 25.00 -4.01 -9.56
CA VAL A 681 24.71 -3.01 -8.54
C VAL A 681 23.76 -3.59 -7.49
N LEU A 682 24.09 -3.45 -6.20
CA LEU A 682 23.26 -3.87 -5.08
C LEU A 682 23.17 -2.76 -4.04
N LEU A 683 21.99 -2.17 -3.91
CA LEU A 683 21.73 -0.97 -3.11
C LEU A 683 20.71 -1.27 -2.01
N LEU A 684 20.96 -0.74 -0.81
CA LEU A 684 19.99 -0.69 0.29
C LEU A 684 19.70 0.77 0.66
N ARG A 685 18.47 1.21 0.45
CA ARG A 685 18.00 2.54 0.87
C ARG A 685 17.03 2.41 2.03
N THR A 686 17.44 2.89 3.21
CA THR A 686 16.61 2.90 4.41
C THR A 686 16.06 4.30 4.66
N ASN A 687 14.74 4.46 4.66
CA ASN A 687 14.10 5.68 5.12
C ASN A 687 14.19 5.74 6.66
N MET A 688 15.02 6.64 7.18
CA MET A 688 15.30 6.76 8.61
C MET A 688 14.16 7.43 9.41
N GLY A 689 13.18 8.04 8.73
CA GLY A 689 12.09 8.79 9.36
C GLY A 689 10.70 8.20 9.18
N ALA A 690 10.55 7.08 8.46
CA ALA A 690 9.26 6.51 8.10
C ALA A 690 9.17 5.00 8.40
N GLY A 691 7.94 4.49 8.35
CA GLY A 691 7.62 3.07 8.45
C GLY A 691 7.29 2.43 7.10
N HIS A 692 6.32 1.51 7.11
CA HIS A 692 6.02 0.62 5.97
C HIS A 692 5.64 1.34 4.67
N GLY A 693 4.90 2.44 4.77
CA GLY A 693 4.42 3.21 3.62
C GLY A 693 5.45 4.15 2.98
N GLY A 694 6.65 4.28 3.56
CA GLY A 694 7.62 5.30 3.18
C GLY A 694 7.18 6.71 3.62
N ALA A 695 7.69 7.74 2.94
CA ALA A 695 7.37 9.13 3.26
C ALA A 695 5.85 9.42 3.20
N SER A 696 5.32 10.13 4.20
CA SER A 696 3.89 10.43 4.33
C SER A 696 3.43 11.67 3.57
N GLY A 697 4.35 12.59 3.24
CA GLY A 697 4.05 13.76 2.42
C GLY A 697 3.90 13.41 0.94
N ARG A 698 2.89 13.96 0.27
CA ARG A 698 2.61 13.65 -1.15
C ARG A 698 3.74 13.98 -2.12
N TYR A 699 4.56 15.01 -1.84
CA TYR A 699 5.72 15.33 -2.68
C TYR A 699 6.92 14.45 -2.34
N ASP A 700 7.11 14.13 -1.06
CA ASP A 700 8.23 13.32 -0.59
C ASP A 700 8.13 11.89 -1.15
N ALA A 701 6.90 11.37 -1.26
CA ALA A 701 6.62 10.10 -1.93
C ALA A 701 7.08 10.11 -3.41
N LEU A 702 6.97 11.23 -4.13
CA LEU A 702 7.41 11.33 -5.53
C LEU A 702 8.93 11.26 -5.66
N HIS A 703 9.68 11.79 -4.69
CA HIS A 703 11.14 11.63 -4.67
C HIS A 703 11.54 10.17 -4.55
N GLU A 704 10.85 9.38 -3.71
CA GLU A 704 11.12 7.95 -3.63
C GLU A 704 10.77 7.22 -4.93
N TRP A 705 9.67 7.58 -5.59
CA TRP A 705 9.33 7.04 -6.92
C TRP A 705 10.37 7.38 -7.98
N ALA A 706 10.88 8.60 -7.97
CA ALA A 706 11.88 9.06 -8.94
C ALA A 706 13.17 8.25 -8.82
N ILE A 707 13.62 7.93 -7.61
CA ILE A 707 14.77 7.05 -7.37
C ILE A 707 14.52 5.64 -7.93
N ARG A 708 13.37 5.03 -7.63
CA ARG A 708 13.01 3.69 -8.12
C ARG A 708 12.99 3.64 -9.64
N TYR A 709 12.37 4.62 -10.28
CA TYR A 709 12.27 4.69 -11.74
C TYR A 709 13.61 5.02 -12.40
N ALA A 710 14.40 5.93 -11.84
CA ALA A 710 15.73 6.22 -12.34
C ALA A 710 16.61 4.98 -12.31
N PHE A 711 16.60 4.22 -11.21
CA PHE A 711 17.30 2.94 -11.10
C PHE A 711 16.81 1.95 -12.16
N ILE A 712 15.49 1.74 -12.29
CA ILE A 712 14.94 0.79 -13.27
C ILE A 712 15.38 1.18 -14.69
N LEU A 713 15.18 2.44 -15.08
CA LEU A 713 15.50 2.94 -16.42
C LEU A 713 17.00 2.85 -16.72
N ASP A 714 17.86 3.21 -15.77
CA ASP A 714 19.32 3.09 -15.88
C ASP A 714 19.77 1.65 -16.17
N GLN A 715 19.04 0.65 -15.65
CA GLN A 715 19.40 -0.75 -15.84
C GLN A 715 18.80 -1.40 -17.09
N ILE A 716 17.59 -1.03 -17.51
CA ILE A 716 16.88 -1.72 -18.61
C ILE A 716 16.86 -0.97 -19.95
N LEU A 717 17.25 0.31 -19.96
CA LEU A 717 17.43 1.07 -21.19
C LEU A 717 18.87 0.95 -21.73
N PRO A 718 19.08 1.05 -23.05
CA PRO A 718 20.42 1.11 -23.62
C PRO A 718 21.23 2.29 -23.07
N GLN A 719 22.52 2.10 -22.80
CA GLN A 719 23.40 3.18 -22.32
C GLN A 719 23.38 4.39 -23.27
N GLY A 720 23.26 5.60 -22.71
CA GLY A 720 23.18 6.86 -23.46
C GLY A 720 21.78 7.32 -23.87
N THR A 721 20.73 6.51 -23.65
CA THR A 721 19.34 6.92 -23.91
C THR A 721 18.70 7.70 -22.76
N THR A 722 19.25 7.62 -21.54
CA THR A 722 18.71 8.26 -20.33
C THR A 722 18.87 9.79 -20.31
N SER A 723 19.81 10.35 -21.08
CA SER A 723 20.03 11.80 -21.20
C SER A 723 19.34 12.45 -22.40
N ALA A 724 18.73 11.65 -23.29
CA ALA A 724 18.27 12.09 -24.62
C ALA A 724 16.77 11.94 -24.86
N LEU A 725 16.00 11.49 -23.86
CA LEU A 725 14.55 11.37 -23.99
C LEU A 725 13.87 12.63 -23.39
N PRO A 726 13.00 13.28 -24.18
CA PRO A 726 12.45 14.61 -23.88
C PRO A 726 11.63 14.67 -22.59
#